data_AF-A0A832CP12-F1
#
_entry.id   AF-A0A832CP12-F1
#
_cell.length_a   1.000
_cell.length_b   1.000
_cell.length_c   1.000
_cell.angle_alpha   90.00
_cell.angle_beta   90.00
_cell.angle_gamma   90.00
#
_symmetry.space_group_name_H-M   'P 1'
#
loop_
_entity.id
_entity.type
_entity.pdbx_description
1 polymer ?
#
loop_
_entity_poly.entity_id
_entity_poly.type
_entity_poly.pdbx_seq_one_letter_code
_entity_poly.pdbx_strand_id
1 'polypeptide(L)'
;MQTGLRAAAASRHVLAARAIMCACCGLWAATAWGAPPAEAEIDYAQQIKPILAGRCYHCHGPSKQESGLRLNQRESALAGGDSGERAIVPGKPEESRLIRLVRGDEPGTRMPPEEEEGAPLSPEEIDLLTRWVAAGAPWPADADEAAAPPDHWAWRPPVQPTLPAVRQAEWCRTPIDYFVLAKLEEAGLQPSREADRWQLIRRVSLDLTGLPPTPAQVEEFVNDPSPLAYERLVDRLLADPAYGERWARMWLDLARYADSKGYGSDPLRTIWRYRDWVIDAFNQNMPYDRFTIEQLAGDLLPDATMEQVLATAFHRNTMANDEGGTDDEEFRVAAVKDRVETTMQVWMGLTAGCAKCHSHKYDPLTQREYYQLYAFFNQTEDADRPDESPRLATPTREQQRALAGLLAEAENLRRELAAPSLDLSAGQAAWEERLAAQESAWQVLLPRQATAGEAALEVLPDGTVAAAGANPATETYTIEADTNSAGITALRLEVLPDPRLPAGGPGRASGGNFVLSEVSVTVAEEGPRLARYVRVELPGQQRILSLAEVQVFSAEQNVAPSGRASQSSIDFDGRPELAIDGNASGVYEEGSVTHTRTEDDPWWELDLGSVTAVQRILLWNRTDNGLQQRLAGCRVKLLDEQRETVWEAQVADPPQSHVELNVGSAAASFSQASADFSQHKFDVSAAIDGDAGAASGWAVGPATGQAHVAILRFSQPVASRPGAALKISLVQNYGGQHTIGRFRLSAATVADPLPVPPRSIGEILAVPAGE
;
A
#
# COMPACT_ATOMS: atom_id res chain seq x y z
N MET A 1 -53.67 -71.35 -36.01
CA MET A 1 -53.73 -71.02 -37.46
C MET A 1 -52.28 -70.97 -37.95
N GLN A 2 -51.88 -71.86 -38.87
CA GLN A 2 -51.87 -71.65 -40.33
C GLN A 2 -50.80 -70.61 -40.77
N THR A 3 -49.62 -71.07 -41.24
CA THR A 3 -49.18 -71.13 -42.68
C THR A 3 -48.79 -69.76 -43.27
N GLY A 4 -47.69 -69.57 -44.03
CA GLY A 4 -46.62 -70.43 -44.58
C GLY A 4 -45.67 -69.53 -45.45
N LEU A 5 -44.96 -69.90 -46.53
CA LEU A 5 -44.66 -71.18 -47.19
C LEU A 5 -43.62 -71.02 -48.36
N ARG A 6 -42.37 -71.55 -48.25
CA ARG A 6 -41.41 -71.85 -49.38
C ARG A 6 -40.89 -70.64 -50.21
N ALA A 7 -39.95 -70.72 -51.17
CA ALA A 7 -39.21 -71.82 -51.86
C ALA A 7 -37.76 -71.36 -52.26
N ALA A 8 -36.70 -72.18 -52.24
CA ALA A 8 -36.14 -73.04 -53.34
C ALA A 8 -35.34 -72.27 -54.45
N ALA A 9 -34.27 -72.76 -55.12
CA ALA A 9 -33.55 -74.07 -55.11
C ALA A 9 -32.16 -74.01 -55.83
N ALA A 10 -31.43 -75.15 -55.83
CA ALA A 10 -30.39 -75.60 -56.80
C ALA A 10 -28.98 -74.94 -56.82
N SER A 11 -27.86 -75.62 -57.15
CA SER A 11 -27.57 -77.08 -57.31
C SER A 11 -26.05 -77.40 -57.38
N ARG A 12 -25.64 -78.55 -56.80
CA ARG A 12 -24.69 -79.63 -57.26
C ARG A 12 -23.44 -79.27 -58.12
N HIS A 13 -22.27 -79.94 -58.08
CA HIS A 13 -21.84 -81.33 -57.78
C HIS A 13 -20.40 -81.30 -57.13
N VAL A 14 -19.45 -82.27 -57.09
CA VAL A 14 -19.21 -83.60 -57.71
C VAL A 14 -18.43 -84.57 -56.76
N LEU A 15 -17.62 -85.51 -57.26
CA LEU A 15 -16.78 -86.52 -56.56
C LEU A 15 -15.27 -86.11 -56.60
N ALA A 16 -14.32 -86.47 -55.71
CA ALA A 16 -13.97 -87.65 -54.89
C ALA A 16 -12.98 -88.66 -55.54
N ALA A 17 -11.87 -88.98 -54.84
CA ALA A 17 -10.88 -90.03 -55.19
C ALA A 17 -10.08 -90.53 -53.96
N ARG A 18 -9.56 -91.78 -54.02
CA ARG A 18 -8.75 -92.46 -52.98
C ARG A 18 -7.66 -93.34 -53.64
N ALA A 19 -6.43 -93.34 -53.14
CA ALA A 19 -5.38 -94.36 -53.31
C ALA A 19 -4.33 -94.18 -52.19
N ILE A 20 -4.06 -95.14 -51.28
CA ILE A 20 -3.16 -96.32 -51.41
C ILE A 20 -1.69 -95.87 -51.46
N MET A 21 -0.78 -96.27 -50.53
CA MET A 21 -0.54 -97.64 -50.04
C MET A 21 0.05 -97.76 -48.62
N CYS A 22 0.10 -99.01 -48.13
CA CYS A 22 0.78 -99.56 -46.94
C CYS A 22 2.30 -99.27 -46.85
N ALA A 23 3.04 -99.57 -45.76
CA ALA A 23 2.77 -99.68 -44.31
C ALA A 23 4.09 -100.14 -43.62
N CYS A 24 4.35 -99.76 -42.36
CA CYS A 24 5.25 -100.51 -41.48
C CYS A 24 5.05 -100.14 -39.99
N CYS A 25 5.46 -101.01 -39.08
CA CYS A 25 5.23 -100.86 -37.63
C CYS A 25 6.37 -100.12 -36.91
N GLY A 26 6.05 -99.43 -35.81
CA GLY A 26 7.02 -98.91 -34.85
C GLY A 26 6.37 -97.99 -33.82
N LEU A 27 6.33 -98.40 -32.56
CA LEU A 27 6.12 -97.45 -31.45
C LEU A 27 7.39 -96.61 -31.30
N TRP A 28 7.23 -95.36 -30.85
CA TRP A 28 7.98 -94.80 -29.72
C TRP A 28 7.25 -93.53 -29.25
N ALA A 29 7.22 -93.29 -27.93
CA ALA A 29 6.60 -92.09 -27.37
C ALA A 29 7.59 -90.92 -27.44
N ALA A 30 7.46 -90.08 -28.48
CA ALA A 30 8.21 -88.83 -28.55
C ALA A 30 7.53 -87.76 -27.69
N THR A 31 8.05 -87.53 -26.49
CA THR A 31 7.77 -86.31 -25.73
C THR A 31 8.15 -85.10 -26.59
N ALA A 32 7.19 -84.22 -26.85
CA ALA A 32 7.50 -82.92 -27.44
C ALA A 32 8.30 -82.10 -26.42
N TRP A 33 9.63 -82.10 -26.55
CA TRP A 33 10.45 -81.09 -25.90
C TRP A 33 9.97 -79.73 -26.39
N GLY A 34 9.48 -78.89 -25.47
CA GLY A 34 9.31 -77.48 -25.77
C GLY A 34 10.66 -76.87 -26.17
N ALA A 35 10.63 -75.87 -27.05
CA ALA A 35 11.79 -75.00 -27.20
C ALA A 35 12.17 -74.46 -25.82
N PRO A 36 13.47 -74.26 -25.52
CA PRO A 36 13.85 -73.56 -24.30
C PRO A 36 13.17 -72.18 -24.30
N PRO A 37 12.71 -71.68 -23.13
CA PRO A 37 12.24 -70.31 -23.06
C PRO A 37 13.37 -69.39 -23.53
N ALA A 38 13.03 -68.34 -24.28
CA ALA A 38 13.95 -67.21 -24.42
C ALA A 38 14.26 -66.70 -23.01
N GLU A 39 15.54 -66.45 -22.71
CA GLU A 39 15.90 -65.81 -21.44
C GLU A 39 15.16 -64.48 -21.34
N ALA A 40 14.53 -64.24 -20.19
CA ALA A 40 13.77 -63.02 -19.99
C ALA A 40 14.72 -61.82 -20.06
N GLU A 41 14.44 -60.90 -20.98
CA GLU A 41 15.23 -59.69 -21.18
C GLU A 41 15.25 -58.88 -19.87
N ILE A 42 16.46 -58.51 -19.42
CA ILE A 42 16.65 -57.96 -18.07
C ILE A 42 16.22 -56.50 -18.05
N ASP A 43 15.11 -56.23 -17.38
CA ASP A 43 14.59 -54.87 -17.19
C ASP A 43 15.44 -54.14 -16.16
N TYR A 44 16.27 -53.20 -16.63
CA TYR A 44 17.11 -52.39 -15.75
C TYR A 44 16.29 -51.62 -14.70
N ALA A 45 15.15 -51.04 -15.07
CA ALA A 45 14.36 -50.18 -14.19
C ALA A 45 13.62 -50.96 -13.11
N GLN A 46 13.08 -52.15 -13.43
CA GLN A 46 12.35 -53.00 -12.49
C GLN A 46 13.26 -53.94 -11.69
N GLN A 47 14.43 -54.35 -12.22
CA GLN A 47 15.23 -55.44 -11.64
C GLN A 47 16.61 -54.99 -11.13
N ILE A 48 17.29 -54.07 -11.82
CA ILE A 48 18.68 -53.68 -11.50
C ILE A 48 18.74 -52.39 -10.67
N LYS A 49 18.02 -51.35 -11.08
CA LYS A 49 17.96 -50.05 -10.40
C LYS A 49 17.54 -50.17 -8.93
N PRO A 50 16.58 -51.03 -8.52
CA PRO A 50 16.23 -51.21 -7.12
C PRO A 50 17.36 -51.81 -6.27
N ILE A 51 18.17 -52.71 -6.83
CA ILE A 51 19.33 -53.29 -6.14
C ILE A 51 20.41 -52.22 -5.96
N LEU A 52 20.79 -51.52 -7.03
CA LEU A 52 21.82 -50.48 -6.94
C LEU A 52 21.40 -49.33 -6.00
N ALA A 53 20.14 -48.88 -6.08
CA ALA A 53 19.60 -47.85 -5.20
C ALA A 53 19.48 -48.30 -3.74
N GLY A 54 19.02 -49.54 -3.50
CA GLY A 54 18.81 -50.08 -2.15
C GLY A 54 20.06 -50.62 -1.46
N ARG A 55 21.12 -50.95 -2.20
CA ARG A 55 22.35 -51.58 -1.67
C ARG A 55 23.63 -50.75 -1.85
N CYS A 56 23.68 -49.81 -2.80
CA CYS A 56 24.95 -49.19 -3.23
C CYS A 56 24.96 -47.66 -3.20
N TYR A 57 23.84 -46.99 -3.50
CA TYR A 57 23.80 -45.52 -3.64
C TYR A 57 24.05 -44.75 -2.32
N HIS A 58 24.00 -45.41 -1.15
CA HIS A 58 24.36 -44.77 0.11
C HIS A 58 25.85 -44.36 0.14
N CYS A 59 26.74 -45.21 -0.37
CA CYS A 59 28.19 -44.98 -0.40
C CYS A 59 28.75 -44.59 -1.78
N HIS A 60 28.07 -44.96 -2.87
CA HIS A 60 28.49 -44.72 -4.25
C HIS A 60 27.39 -44.01 -5.07
N GLY A 61 26.83 -42.93 -4.50
CA GLY A 61 25.72 -42.17 -5.07
C GLY A 61 26.03 -40.67 -5.22
N PRO A 62 25.01 -39.79 -5.26
CA PRO A 62 25.25 -38.36 -5.35
C PRO A 62 25.80 -37.75 -4.03
N SER A 63 25.39 -38.28 -2.87
CA SER A 63 25.68 -37.73 -1.53
C SER A 63 27.01 -38.21 -0.92
N LYS A 64 27.46 -39.42 -1.25
CA LYS A 64 28.72 -40.02 -0.81
C LYS A 64 29.31 -40.76 -2.02
N GLN A 65 30.60 -40.61 -2.25
CA GLN A 65 31.31 -41.11 -3.44
C GLN A 65 32.59 -41.82 -3.00
N GLU A 66 32.44 -42.90 -2.23
CA GLU A 66 33.55 -43.67 -1.71
C GLU A 66 34.39 -44.26 -2.83
N SER A 67 35.72 -44.17 -2.69
CA SER A 67 36.69 -44.51 -3.74
C SER A 67 36.39 -43.83 -5.09
N GLY A 68 35.79 -42.64 -5.09
CA GLY A 68 35.50 -41.86 -6.31
C GLY A 68 34.44 -42.48 -7.23
N LEU A 69 33.75 -43.54 -6.79
CA LEU A 69 32.81 -44.30 -7.62
C LEU A 69 31.38 -43.78 -7.48
N ARG A 70 30.70 -43.58 -8.61
CA ARG A 70 29.24 -43.38 -8.68
C ARG A 70 28.58 -44.50 -9.46
N LEU A 71 27.61 -45.16 -8.83
CA LEU A 71 26.79 -46.20 -9.44
C LEU A 71 25.41 -45.69 -9.90
N ASN A 72 25.10 -44.40 -9.69
CA ASN A 72 23.87 -43.76 -10.16
C ASN A 72 23.99 -43.09 -11.55
N GLN A 73 25.14 -43.29 -12.23
CA GLN A 73 25.45 -42.74 -13.56
C GLN A 73 26.26 -43.75 -14.36
N ARG A 74 25.80 -44.09 -15.57
CA ARG A 74 26.35 -45.13 -16.45
C ARG A 74 27.83 -44.93 -16.74
N GLU A 75 28.24 -43.71 -17.06
CA GLU A 75 29.63 -43.42 -17.45
C GLU A 75 30.60 -43.64 -16.28
N SER A 76 30.27 -43.20 -15.07
CA SER A 76 31.09 -43.46 -13.87
C SER A 76 31.07 -44.94 -13.47
N ALA A 77 29.91 -45.60 -13.54
CA ALA A 77 29.78 -47.02 -13.24
C ALA A 77 30.58 -47.93 -14.21
N LEU A 78 30.76 -47.49 -15.46
CA LEU A 78 31.62 -48.15 -16.46
C LEU A 78 33.11 -47.78 -16.32
N ALA A 79 33.41 -46.54 -15.93
CA ALA A 79 34.78 -46.06 -15.76
C ALA A 79 35.46 -46.67 -14.52
N GLY A 80 34.72 -46.83 -13.43
CA GLY A 80 35.28 -47.11 -12.10
C GLY A 80 35.60 -45.84 -11.32
N GLY A 81 36.37 -45.98 -10.25
CA GLY A 81 36.82 -44.88 -9.39
C GLY A 81 38.33 -44.98 -9.09
N ASP A 82 38.75 -44.44 -7.95
CA ASP A 82 40.15 -44.25 -7.52
C ASP A 82 41.01 -45.54 -7.57
N SER A 83 40.40 -46.73 -7.56
CA SER A 83 41.08 -48.01 -7.76
C SER A 83 41.71 -48.18 -9.15
N GLY A 84 41.38 -47.34 -10.14
CA GLY A 84 41.89 -47.42 -11.52
C GLY A 84 41.35 -48.60 -12.36
N GLU A 85 40.86 -49.66 -11.71
CA GLU A 85 40.05 -50.70 -12.32
C GLU A 85 38.62 -50.23 -12.64
N ARG A 86 38.06 -50.73 -13.75
CA ARG A 86 36.66 -50.49 -14.14
C ARG A 86 35.71 -51.23 -13.21
N ALA A 87 34.70 -50.53 -12.69
CA ALA A 87 33.67 -51.16 -11.86
C ALA A 87 32.80 -52.13 -12.70
N ILE A 88 32.35 -51.72 -13.89
CA ILE A 88 31.58 -52.58 -14.81
C ILE A 88 32.29 -52.67 -16.17
N VAL A 89 32.46 -53.91 -16.65
CA VAL A 89 32.98 -54.24 -17.99
C VAL A 89 31.89 -54.98 -18.79
N PRO A 90 31.19 -54.30 -19.71
CA PRO A 90 30.12 -54.88 -20.53
C PRO A 90 30.50 -56.21 -21.18
N GLY A 91 29.66 -57.23 -20.99
CA GLY A 91 29.84 -58.57 -21.52
C GLY A 91 30.85 -59.43 -20.74
N LYS A 92 31.47 -58.91 -19.68
CA LYS A 92 32.57 -59.56 -18.95
C LYS A 92 32.39 -59.44 -17.41
N PRO A 93 31.50 -60.22 -16.78
CA PRO A 93 31.30 -60.17 -15.33
C PRO A 93 32.58 -60.40 -14.53
N GLU A 94 33.41 -61.37 -14.95
CA GLU A 94 34.64 -61.74 -14.23
C GLU A 94 35.74 -60.67 -14.31
N GLU A 95 35.73 -59.79 -15.31
CA GLU A 95 36.62 -58.62 -15.37
C GLU A 95 36.03 -57.40 -14.62
N SER A 96 34.74 -57.42 -14.30
CA SER A 96 34.02 -56.31 -13.66
C SER A 96 34.26 -56.30 -12.15
N ARG A 97 34.96 -55.27 -11.65
CA ARG A 97 35.30 -55.18 -10.22
C ARG A 97 34.06 -55.19 -9.32
N LEU A 98 32.93 -54.59 -9.74
CA LEU A 98 31.66 -54.65 -9.02
C LEU A 98 31.25 -56.09 -8.67
N ILE A 99 31.36 -57.02 -9.62
CA ILE A 99 30.94 -58.41 -9.46
C ILE A 99 31.84 -59.16 -8.46
N ARG A 100 33.17 -58.97 -8.57
CA ARG A 100 34.14 -59.52 -7.60
C ARG A 100 33.87 -59.03 -6.17
N LEU A 101 33.58 -57.75 -6.00
CA LEU A 101 33.33 -57.16 -4.69
C LEU A 101 32.00 -57.65 -4.07
N VAL A 102 30.90 -57.78 -4.84
CA VAL A 102 29.63 -58.30 -4.27
C VAL A 102 29.64 -59.81 -4.03
N ARG A 103 30.46 -60.58 -4.75
CA ARG A 103 30.72 -62.00 -4.45
C ARG A 103 31.62 -62.21 -3.23
N GLY A 104 32.50 -61.24 -2.93
CA GLY A 104 33.53 -61.38 -1.89
C GLY A 104 34.74 -62.20 -2.35
N ASP A 105 35.03 -62.21 -3.66
CA ASP A 105 36.16 -62.96 -4.25
C ASP A 105 37.54 -62.45 -3.75
N GLU A 106 37.59 -61.20 -3.26
CA GLU A 106 38.76 -60.52 -2.69
C GLU A 106 38.59 -60.36 -1.15
N PRO A 107 39.46 -60.97 -0.32
CA PRO A 107 39.33 -60.91 1.14
C PRO A 107 39.41 -59.49 1.72
N GLY A 108 38.45 -59.12 2.56
CA GLY A 108 38.40 -57.82 3.22
C GLY A 108 37.88 -56.66 2.35
N THR A 109 37.44 -56.93 1.11
CA THR A 109 36.88 -55.90 0.21
C THR A 109 35.45 -56.18 -0.24
N ARG A 110 34.76 -57.15 0.39
CA ARG A 110 33.36 -57.50 0.09
C ARG A 110 32.45 -56.27 0.20
N MET A 111 31.56 -56.08 -0.76
CA MET A 111 30.58 -54.98 -0.80
C MET A 111 29.14 -55.50 -0.73
N PRO A 112 28.28 -54.98 0.17
CA PRO A 112 28.57 -54.04 1.25
C PRO A 112 29.60 -54.57 2.27
N PRO A 113 30.35 -53.69 2.96
CA PRO A 113 31.36 -54.09 3.92
C PRO A 113 30.75 -54.71 5.19
N GLU A 114 31.52 -55.57 5.86
CA GLU A 114 31.05 -56.31 7.05
C GLU A 114 31.08 -55.48 8.34
N GLU A 115 31.96 -54.48 8.40
CA GLU A 115 32.17 -53.66 9.61
C GLU A 115 31.29 -52.39 9.60
N GLU A 116 30.91 -51.87 8.43
CA GLU A 116 30.14 -50.62 8.26
C GLU A 116 28.85 -50.83 7.41
N GLU A 117 27.80 -51.31 8.08
CA GLU A 117 26.38 -51.15 7.66
C GLU A 117 25.83 -51.99 6.49
N GLY A 118 26.28 -53.23 6.23
CA GLY A 118 25.61 -54.06 5.21
C GLY A 118 25.60 -55.59 5.34
N ALA A 119 24.39 -56.16 5.24
CA ALA A 119 24.20 -57.56 4.89
C ALA A 119 24.65 -57.80 3.43
N PRO A 120 25.20 -58.99 3.10
CA PRO A 120 25.55 -59.33 1.72
C PRO A 120 24.30 -59.36 0.83
N LEU A 121 24.50 -59.12 -0.47
CA LEU A 121 23.46 -59.36 -1.48
C LEU A 121 23.10 -60.86 -1.49
N SER A 122 21.83 -61.16 -1.79
CA SER A 122 21.38 -62.54 -1.93
C SER A 122 22.02 -63.20 -3.17
N PRO A 123 22.10 -64.55 -3.22
CA PRO A 123 22.59 -65.26 -4.41
C PRO A 123 21.83 -64.86 -5.69
N GLU A 124 20.54 -64.56 -5.57
CA GLU A 124 19.66 -64.11 -6.65
C GLU A 124 19.95 -62.66 -7.08
N GLU A 125 20.22 -61.74 -6.13
CA GLU A 125 20.69 -60.38 -6.43
C GLU A 125 22.04 -60.41 -7.16
N ILE A 126 22.97 -61.28 -6.74
CA ILE A 126 24.31 -61.44 -7.35
C ILE A 126 24.23 -62.09 -8.73
N ASP A 127 23.41 -63.12 -8.91
CA ASP A 127 23.16 -63.76 -10.21
C ASP A 127 22.53 -62.77 -11.21
N LEU A 128 21.53 -62.00 -10.77
CA LEU A 128 20.86 -61.01 -11.60
C LEU A 128 21.81 -59.89 -12.05
N LEU A 129 22.66 -59.37 -11.17
CA LEU A 129 23.74 -58.45 -11.53
C LEU A 129 24.77 -59.10 -12.47
N THR A 130 25.15 -60.36 -12.23
CA THR A 130 26.09 -61.11 -13.07
C THR A 130 25.56 -61.28 -14.50
N ARG A 131 24.31 -61.74 -14.66
CA ARG A 131 23.66 -61.91 -15.96
C ARG A 131 23.42 -60.59 -16.67
N TRP A 132 23.09 -59.52 -15.94
CA TRP A 132 22.96 -58.18 -16.51
C TRP A 132 24.29 -57.67 -17.09
N VAL A 133 25.41 -57.81 -16.38
CA VAL A 133 26.73 -57.47 -16.93
C VAL A 133 27.09 -58.38 -18.11
N ALA A 134 26.77 -59.67 -18.06
CA ALA A 134 26.98 -60.61 -19.17
C ALA A 134 26.19 -60.23 -20.43
N ALA A 135 24.96 -59.71 -20.28
CA ALA A 135 24.12 -59.18 -21.36
C ALA A 135 24.63 -57.85 -21.96
N GLY A 136 25.83 -57.38 -21.58
CA GLY A 136 26.40 -56.11 -22.04
C GLY A 136 26.09 -54.92 -21.13
N ALA A 137 25.59 -55.16 -19.92
CA ALA A 137 25.07 -54.13 -19.00
C ALA A 137 24.09 -53.17 -19.71
N PRO A 138 22.96 -53.68 -20.25
CA PRO A 138 21.93 -52.85 -20.86
C PRO A 138 21.41 -51.84 -19.83
N TRP A 139 21.69 -50.57 -20.09
CA TRP A 139 21.48 -49.45 -19.18
C TRP A 139 20.85 -48.34 -20.03
N PRO A 140 19.53 -48.07 -19.89
CA PRO A 140 18.82 -47.08 -20.68
C PRO A 140 19.46 -45.68 -20.63
N ALA A 141 19.31 -44.87 -21.67
CA ALA A 141 19.87 -43.51 -21.67
C ALA A 141 19.19 -42.61 -20.59
N ASP A 142 17.95 -42.97 -20.26
CA ASP A 142 17.06 -42.45 -19.23
C ASP A 142 17.16 -43.20 -17.88
N ALA A 143 18.12 -44.11 -17.70
CA ALA A 143 18.38 -44.69 -16.38
C ALA A 143 19.28 -43.81 -15.50
N ASP A 144 20.10 -42.94 -16.12
CA ASP A 144 20.95 -41.98 -15.44
C ASP A 144 20.14 -40.83 -14.84
N GLU A 145 20.37 -40.55 -13.55
CA GLU A 145 19.65 -39.53 -12.76
C GLU A 145 19.98 -38.07 -13.16
N ALA A 146 20.42 -37.85 -14.39
CA ALA A 146 20.82 -36.56 -14.95
C ALA A 146 20.15 -36.20 -16.30
N ALA A 147 19.46 -37.14 -16.97
CA ALA A 147 18.98 -36.93 -18.35
C ALA A 147 17.65 -37.63 -18.71
N ALA A 148 16.90 -38.09 -17.71
CA ALA A 148 15.74 -38.98 -17.90
C ALA A 148 14.37 -38.26 -17.87
N PRO A 149 13.56 -38.32 -18.95
CA PRO A 149 12.12 -38.17 -18.84
C PRO A 149 11.58 -39.38 -18.04
N PRO A 150 10.85 -39.21 -16.92
CA PRO A 150 10.46 -40.35 -16.11
C PRO A 150 9.32 -41.09 -16.79
N ASP A 151 9.41 -42.42 -16.85
CA ASP A 151 8.38 -43.27 -17.47
C ASP A 151 7.04 -43.32 -16.68
N HIS A 152 6.94 -42.53 -15.62
CA HIS A 152 5.73 -42.34 -14.82
C HIS A 152 4.61 -41.69 -15.65
N TRP A 153 3.38 -42.19 -15.47
CA TRP A 153 2.22 -41.86 -16.30
C TRP A 153 1.91 -40.37 -16.43
N ALA A 154 2.24 -39.55 -15.42
CA ALA A 154 2.02 -38.11 -15.43
C ALA A 154 2.83 -37.34 -16.50
N TRP A 155 3.93 -37.91 -17.00
CA TRP A 155 4.80 -37.30 -18.03
C TRP A 155 4.52 -37.82 -19.44
N ARG A 156 3.60 -38.80 -19.57
CA ARG A 156 3.14 -39.33 -20.85
C ARG A 156 1.87 -38.56 -21.28
N PRO A 157 1.77 -38.07 -22.54
CA PRO A 157 0.55 -37.40 -23.00
C PRO A 157 -0.70 -38.28 -22.82
N PRO A 158 -1.80 -37.76 -22.24
CA PRO A 158 -3.01 -38.54 -22.00
C PRO A 158 -3.67 -38.92 -23.33
N VAL A 159 -3.82 -40.23 -23.57
CA VAL A 159 -4.55 -40.78 -24.71
C VAL A 159 -5.91 -41.31 -24.25
N GLN A 160 -6.95 -41.17 -25.07
CA GLN A 160 -8.29 -41.64 -24.73
C GLN A 160 -8.33 -43.19 -24.68
N PRO A 161 -8.57 -43.81 -23.51
CA PRO A 161 -8.62 -45.26 -23.41
C PRO A 161 -9.92 -45.82 -23.98
N THR A 162 -9.87 -47.04 -24.54
CA THR A 162 -11.07 -47.83 -24.83
C THR A 162 -11.76 -48.23 -23.52
N LEU A 163 -13.09 -48.13 -23.47
CA LEU A 163 -13.85 -48.56 -22.30
C LEU A 163 -13.66 -50.08 -22.06
N PRO A 164 -13.44 -50.52 -20.80
CA PRO A 164 -13.31 -51.93 -20.48
C PRO A 164 -14.65 -52.67 -20.62
N ALA A 165 -14.58 -53.95 -20.97
CA ALA A 165 -15.74 -54.83 -20.93
C ALA A 165 -16.12 -55.16 -19.48
N VAL A 166 -17.39 -54.96 -19.14
CA VAL A 166 -17.98 -55.18 -17.81
C VAL A 166 -19.23 -56.04 -17.93
N ARG A 167 -19.58 -56.81 -16.88
CA ARG A 167 -20.76 -57.68 -16.88
C ARG A 167 -22.04 -56.90 -16.62
N GLN A 168 -21.99 -55.86 -15.77
CA GLN A 168 -23.15 -55.04 -15.39
C GLN A 168 -23.16 -53.67 -16.10
N ALA A 169 -23.02 -53.65 -17.43
CA ALA A 169 -22.97 -52.40 -18.22
C ALA A 169 -24.20 -51.49 -18.02
N GLU A 170 -25.35 -52.03 -17.63
CA GLU A 170 -26.58 -51.28 -17.30
C GLU A 170 -26.45 -50.39 -16.04
N TRP A 171 -25.44 -50.62 -15.19
CA TRP A 171 -25.14 -49.77 -14.04
C TRP A 171 -24.38 -48.48 -14.42
N CYS A 172 -23.60 -48.53 -15.51
CA CYS A 172 -22.72 -47.44 -15.90
C CYS A 172 -23.50 -46.26 -16.52
N ARG A 173 -23.56 -45.12 -15.81
CA ARG A 173 -24.20 -43.88 -16.29
C ARG A 173 -23.23 -43.03 -17.14
N THR A 174 -21.93 -43.16 -16.89
CA THR A 174 -20.84 -42.37 -17.49
C THR A 174 -19.70 -43.25 -18.00
N PRO A 175 -18.79 -42.73 -18.85
CA PRO A 175 -17.57 -43.45 -19.25
C PRO A 175 -16.67 -43.88 -18.08
N ILE A 176 -16.65 -43.12 -16.98
CA ILE A 176 -15.81 -43.40 -15.79
C ILE A 176 -16.31 -44.66 -15.08
N ASP A 177 -17.62 -44.86 -15.02
CA ASP A 177 -18.25 -45.98 -14.32
C ASP A 177 -17.83 -47.34 -14.89
N TYR A 178 -17.47 -47.43 -16.18
CA TYR A 178 -16.91 -48.65 -16.77
C TYR A 178 -15.57 -49.03 -16.14
N PHE A 179 -14.68 -48.05 -15.90
CA PHE A 179 -13.37 -48.30 -15.27
C PHE A 179 -13.52 -48.67 -13.79
N VAL A 180 -14.44 -47.99 -13.08
CA VAL A 180 -14.77 -48.31 -11.68
C VAL A 180 -15.38 -49.70 -11.57
N LEU A 181 -16.39 -50.03 -12.38
CA LEU A 181 -17.06 -51.33 -12.36
C LEU A 181 -16.11 -52.46 -12.78
N ALA A 182 -15.25 -52.25 -13.77
CA ALA A 182 -14.24 -53.25 -14.14
C ALA A 182 -13.34 -53.62 -12.95
N LYS A 183 -12.89 -52.63 -12.16
CA LYS A 183 -12.10 -52.89 -10.94
C LYS A 183 -12.91 -53.48 -9.78
N LEU A 184 -14.19 -53.16 -9.65
CA LEU A 184 -15.08 -53.85 -8.70
C LEU A 184 -15.27 -55.32 -9.09
N GLU A 185 -15.55 -55.61 -10.37
CA GLU A 185 -15.75 -56.98 -10.88
C GLU A 185 -14.46 -57.83 -10.85
N GLU A 186 -13.30 -57.21 -11.04
CA GLU A 186 -11.96 -57.82 -10.86
C GLU A 186 -11.70 -58.19 -9.39
N ALA A 187 -12.07 -57.30 -8.45
CA ALA A 187 -11.96 -57.52 -7.01
C ALA A 187 -13.08 -58.43 -6.43
N GLY A 188 -14.04 -58.89 -7.24
CA GLY A 188 -15.21 -59.65 -6.79
C GLY A 188 -16.23 -58.84 -5.96
N LEU A 189 -16.11 -57.52 -5.96
CA LEU A 189 -16.99 -56.57 -5.28
C LEU A 189 -18.22 -56.25 -6.14
N GLN A 190 -19.18 -55.54 -5.55
CA GLN A 190 -20.39 -55.05 -6.21
C GLN A 190 -20.55 -53.55 -5.92
N PRO A 191 -21.18 -52.77 -6.82
CA PRO A 191 -21.51 -51.38 -6.54
C PRO A 191 -22.37 -51.21 -5.27
N SER A 192 -22.11 -50.15 -4.52
CA SER A 192 -22.99 -49.74 -3.41
C SER A 192 -24.35 -49.29 -3.94
N ARG A 193 -25.42 -49.62 -3.21
CA ARG A 193 -26.76 -49.09 -3.49
C ARG A 193 -26.77 -47.56 -3.40
N GLU A 194 -27.57 -46.94 -4.26
CA GLU A 194 -27.85 -45.50 -4.22
C GLU A 194 -28.51 -45.12 -2.88
N ALA A 195 -28.22 -43.92 -2.39
CA ALA A 195 -28.75 -43.44 -1.10
C ALA A 195 -30.21 -42.97 -1.25
N ASP A 196 -30.96 -42.94 -0.14
CA ASP A 196 -32.32 -42.39 -0.15
C ASP A 196 -32.32 -40.86 -0.38
N ARG A 197 -33.46 -40.29 -0.80
CA ARG A 197 -33.56 -38.87 -1.16
C ARG A 197 -33.21 -37.92 -0.01
N TRP A 198 -33.47 -38.29 1.25
CA TRP A 198 -33.12 -37.45 2.41
C TRP A 198 -31.60 -37.42 2.62
N GLN A 199 -30.93 -38.56 2.44
CA GLN A 199 -29.47 -38.63 2.46
C GLN A 199 -28.83 -37.93 1.26
N LEU A 200 -29.39 -38.07 0.06
CA LEU A 200 -28.84 -37.45 -1.16
C LEU A 200 -28.82 -35.92 -1.06
N ILE A 201 -29.95 -35.28 -0.75
CA ILE A 201 -29.97 -33.81 -0.65
C ILE A 201 -29.04 -33.29 0.46
N ARG A 202 -29.00 -33.95 1.62
CA ARG A 202 -28.10 -33.55 2.71
C ARG A 202 -26.62 -33.62 2.30
N ARG A 203 -26.22 -34.62 1.50
CA ARG A 203 -24.84 -34.73 1.00
C ARG A 203 -24.56 -33.64 -0.03
N VAL A 204 -25.29 -33.62 -1.12
CA VAL A 204 -24.99 -32.72 -2.26
C VAL A 204 -25.06 -31.23 -1.90
N SER A 205 -25.92 -30.81 -0.95
CA SER A 205 -25.87 -29.43 -0.42
C SER A 205 -24.60 -29.15 0.40
N LEU A 206 -24.21 -30.05 1.32
CA LEU A 206 -22.97 -29.88 2.10
C LEU A 206 -21.70 -29.98 1.24
N ASP A 207 -21.75 -30.73 0.14
CA ASP A 207 -20.64 -30.87 -0.80
C ASP A 207 -20.53 -29.61 -1.68
N LEU A 208 -21.63 -29.14 -2.30
CA LEU A 208 -21.65 -28.02 -3.23
C LEU A 208 -21.63 -26.63 -2.55
N THR A 209 -22.47 -26.38 -1.55
CA THR A 209 -22.59 -25.06 -0.89
C THR A 209 -22.05 -25.04 0.55
N GLY A 210 -21.66 -26.19 1.10
CA GLY A 210 -21.20 -26.28 2.49
C GLY A 210 -22.32 -26.18 3.54
N LEU A 211 -23.56 -25.94 3.12
CA LEU A 211 -24.70 -25.68 4.00
C LEU A 211 -25.67 -26.87 4.02
N PRO A 212 -26.36 -27.13 5.16
CA PRO A 212 -27.45 -28.09 5.19
C PRO A 212 -28.66 -27.53 4.42
N PRO A 213 -29.44 -28.38 3.72
CA PRO A 213 -30.62 -27.93 2.99
C PRO A 213 -31.73 -27.49 3.96
N THR A 214 -32.49 -26.47 3.57
CA THR A 214 -33.68 -26.03 4.34
C THR A 214 -34.80 -27.08 4.28
N PRO A 215 -35.71 -27.16 5.28
CA PRO A 215 -36.83 -28.10 5.25
C PRO A 215 -37.68 -28.01 3.98
N ALA A 216 -37.90 -26.81 3.44
CA ALA A 216 -38.63 -26.61 2.19
C ALA A 216 -37.92 -27.21 0.97
N GLN A 217 -36.60 -27.02 0.82
CA GLN A 217 -35.81 -27.65 -0.25
C GLN A 217 -35.80 -29.18 -0.11
N VAL A 218 -35.80 -29.71 1.12
CA VAL A 218 -35.91 -31.15 1.38
C VAL A 218 -37.29 -31.69 1.00
N GLU A 219 -38.38 -31.04 1.41
CA GLU A 219 -39.73 -31.46 1.02
C GLU A 219 -39.94 -31.40 -0.49
N GLU A 220 -39.46 -30.35 -1.15
CA GLU A 220 -39.51 -30.22 -2.61
C GLU A 220 -38.74 -31.34 -3.31
N PHE A 221 -37.47 -31.56 -2.96
CA PHE A 221 -36.66 -32.60 -3.59
C PHE A 221 -37.14 -34.02 -3.26
N VAL A 222 -37.61 -34.30 -2.04
CA VAL A 222 -38.09 -35.65 -1.69
C VAL A 222 -39.37 -35.98 -2.47
N ASN A 223 -40.23 -34.98 -2.74
CA ASN A 223 -41.52 -35.20 -3.38
C ASN A 223 -41.55 -34.95 -4.91
N ASP A 224 -40.52 -34.37 -5.55
CA ASP A 224 -40.50 -34.18 -7.02
C ASP A 224 -40.56 -35.54 -7.77
N PRO A 225 -41.65 -35.84 -8.51
CA PRO A 225 -41.78 -37.10 -9.25
C PRO A 225 -40.95 -37.12 -10.55
N SER A 226 -40.27 -36.03 -10.90
CA SER A 226 -39.41 -35.95 -12.07
C SER A 226 -38.30 -37.00 -12.04
N PRO A 227 -38.01 -37.68 -13.18
CA PRO A 227 -36.81 -38.50 -13.31
C PRO A 227 -35.52 -37.66 -13.34
N LEU A 228 -35.63 -36.32 -13.47
CA LEU A 228 -34.54 -35.35 -13.45
C LEU A 228 -34.50 -34.52 -12.14
N ALA A 229 -35.07 -35.04 -11.04
CA ALA A 229 -35.19 -34.29 -9.79
C ALA A 229 -33.84 -34.03 -9.10
N TYR A 230 -32.83 -34.89 -9.33
CA TYR A 230 -31.50 -34.75 -8.73
C TYR A 230 -30.66 -33.71 -9.50
N GLU A 231 -30.73 -33.76 -10.82
CA GLU A 231 -30.13 -32.79 -11.73
C GLU A 231 -30.68 -31.38 -11.44
N ARG A 232 -32.01 -31.23 -11.31
CA ARG A 232 -32.65 -29.97 -10.89
C ARG A 232 -32.33 -29.52 -9.47
N LEU A 233 -31.84 -30.41 -8.60
CA LEU A 233 -31.33 -30.03 -7.29
C LEU A 233 -29.89 -29.51 -7.43
N VAL A 234 -29.05 -30.19 -8.20
CA VAL A 234 -27.68 -29.78 -8.52
C VAL A 234 -27.67 -28.42 -9.23
N ASP A 235 -28.46 -28.24 -10.29
CA ASP A 235 -28.57 -26.96 -11.03
C ASP A 235 -28.87 -25.78 -10.12
N ARG A 236 -29.74 -25.98 -9.11
CA ARG A 236 -30.13 -24.94 -8.16
C ARG A 236 -29.10 -24.70 -7.06
N LEU A 237 -28.34 -25.72 -6.68
CA LEU A 237 -27.23 -25.58 -5.73
C LEU A 237 -26.00 -24.95 -6.37
N LEU A 238 -25.76 -25.17 -7.66
CA LEU A 238 -24.70 -24.50 -8.43
C LEU A 238 -25.05 -23.03 -8.74
N ALA A 239 -26.34 -22.69 -8.78
CA ALA A 239 -26.83 -21.31 -8.94
C ALA A 239 -27.05 -20.57 -7.61
N ASP A 240 -26.78 -21.21 -6.47
CA ASP A 240 -26.83 -20.59 -5.14
C ASP A 240 -25.49 -19.88 -4.86
N PRO A 241 -25.45 -18.59 -4.49
CA PRO A 241 -24.20 -17.86 -4.24
C PRO A 241 -23.24 -18.53 -3.24
N ALA A 242 -23.77 -19.35 -2.32
CA ALA A 242 -22.97 -20.13 -1.38
C ALA A 242 -22.11 -21.23 -2.04
N TYR A 243 -22.38 -21.60 -3.30
CA TYR A 243 -21.48 -22.45 -4.10
C TYR A 243 -20.12 -21.77 -4.31
N GLY A 244 -20.12 -20.53 -4.79
CA GLY A 244 -18.89 -19.74 -4.96
C GLY A 244 -18.15 -19.53 -3.65
N GLU A 245 -18.85 -19.20 -2.55
CA GLU A 245 -18.24 -19.07 -1.22
C GLU A 245 -17.58 -20.38 -0.75
N ARG A 246 -18.25 -21.51 -0.95
CA ARG A 246 -17.78 -22.86 -0.56
C ARG A 246 -16.51 -23.27 -1.29
N TRP A 247 -16.47 -23.06 -2.60
CA TRP A 247 -15.39 -23.49 -3.49
C TRP A 247 -14.24 -22.49 -3.57
N ALA A 248 -14.53 -21.17 -3.56
CA ALA A 248 -13.50 -20.14 -3.51
C ALA A 248 -12.56 -20.34 -2.32
N ARG A 249 -13.08 -20.68 -1.13
CA ARG A 249 -12.25 -20.99 0.05
C ARG A 249 -11.19 -22.07 -0.23
N MET A 250 -11.51 -23.13 -0.99
CA MET A 250 -10.52 -24.16 -1.37
C MET A 250 -9.48 -23.64 -2.36
N TRP A 251 -9.85 -22.71 -3.24
CA TRP A 251 -8.90 -22.04 -4.12
C TRP A 251 -8.05 -21.00 -3.39
N LEU A 252 -8.60 -20.34 -2.36
CA LEU A 252 -7.93 -19.31 -1.58
C LEU A 252 -6.85 -19.90 -0.66
N ASP A 253 -7.08 -21.08 -0.10
CA ASP A 253 -6.04 -21.88 0.58
C ASP A 253 -4.85 -22.16 -0.37
N LEU A 254 -5.14 -22.55 -1.62
CA LEU A 254 -4.14 -22.83 -2.67
C LEU A 254 -3.43 -21.57 -3.17
N ALA A 255 -4.17 -20.49 -3.35
CA ALA A 255 -3.67 -19.17 -3.73
C ALA A 255 -3.01 -18.41 -2.56
N ARG A 256 -2.93 -19.03 -1.38
CA ARG A 256 -2.28 -18.50 -0.15
C ARG A 256 -2.84 -17.15 0.31
N TYR A 257 -4.14 -16.94 0.09
CA TYR A 257 -4.84 -15.78 0.61
C TYR A 257 -4.82 -15.79 2.14
N ALA A 258 -4.46 -14.64 2.73
CA ALA A 258 -4.57 -14.38 4.15
C ALA A 258 -5.05 -12.94 4.37
N ASP A 259 -5.84 -12.73 5.43
CA ASP A 259 -6.19 -11.40 5.92
C ASP A 259 -5.03 -10.75 6.73
N SER A 260 -3.89 -11.43 6.86
CA SER A 260 -2.64 -10.98 7.51
C SER A 260 -1.40 -11.18 6.63
N LYS A 261 -0.25 -10.64 7.04
CA LYS A 261 0.98 -10.55 6.22
C LYS A 261 1.89 -11.78 6.25
N GLY A 262 1.87 -12.60 7.30
CA GLY A 262 2.55 -13.90 7.41
C GLY A 262 3.95 -13.92 8.05
N TYR A 263 4.57 -12.76 8.32
CA TYR A 263 5.84 -12.66 9.05
C TYR A 263 5.62 -12.56 10.58
N GLY A 264 6.67 -12.34 11.38
CA GLY A 264 6.60 -12.38 12.85
C GLY A 264 5.78 -11.26 13.50
N SER A 265 5.65 -10.10 12.82
CA SER A 265 4.72 -9.03 13.18
C SER A 265 3.25 -9.37 12.91
N ASP A 266 2.99 -10.24 11.92
CA ASP A 266 1.70 -10.64 11.33
C ASP A 266 0.55 -9.60 11.33
N PRO A 267 0.75 -8.34 10.89
CA PRO A 267 -0.33 -7.36 10.84
C PRO A 267 -1.35 -7.70 9.75
N LEU A 268 -2.56 -7.15 9.90
CA LEU A 268 -3.64 -7.32 8.94
C LEU A 268 -3.36 -6.61 7.61
N ARG A 269 -3.74 -7.25 6.50
CA ARG A 269 -3.64 -6.69 5.14
C ARG A 269 -5.00 -6.57 4.44
N THR A 270 -5.10 -5.68 3.46
CA THR A 270 -6.37 -5.38 2.77
C THR A 270 -6.36 -5.91 1.34
N ILE A 271 -6.70 -7.19 1.16
CA ILE A 271 -6.70 -7.89 -0.14
C ILE A 271 -8.04 -8.60 -0.47
N TRP A 272 -9.07 -8.38 0.35
CA TRP A 272 -10.42 -8.97 0.24
C TRP A 272 -11.09 -8.90 -1.14
N ARG A 273 -10.75 -7.92 -1.98
CA ARG A 273 -11.25 -7.82 -3.35
C ARG A 273 -10.86 -9.02 -4.22
N TYR A 274 -9.69 -9.62 -3.99
CA TYR A 274 -9.28 -10.85 -4.69
C TYR A 274 -10.13 -12.06 -4.26
N ARG A 275 -10.40 -12.22 -2.95
CA ARG A 275 -11.36 -13.23 -2.43
C ARG A 275 -12.71 -13.11 -3.12
N ASP A 276 -13.26 -11.90 -3.19
CA ASP A 276 -14.57 -11.65 -3.78
C ASP A 276 -14.56 -11.92 -5.30
N TRP A 277 -13.46 -11.58 -6.00
CA TRP A 277 -13.26 -11.95 -7.41
C TRP A 277 -13.28 -13.48 -7.63
N VAL A 278 -12.62 -14.25 -6.76
CA VAL A 278 -12.63 -15.73 -6.85
C VAL A 278 -14.04 -16.27 -6.61
N ILE A 279 -14.78 -15.75 -5.63
CA ILE A 279 -16.19 -16.12 -5.37
C ILE A 279 -17.06 -15.84 -6.60
N ASP A 280 -16.93 -14.64 -7.18
CA ASP A 280 -17.65 -14.23 -8.39
C ASP A 280 -17.29 -15.10 -9.61
N ALA A 281 -16.02 -15.51 -9.76
CA ALA A 281 -15.59 -16.38 -10.84
C ALA A 281 -16.21 -17.79 -10.78
N PHE A 282 -16.30 -18.39 -9.57
CA PHE A 282 -17.02 -19.65 -9.38
C PHE A 282 -18.53 -19.49 -9.61
N ASN A 283 -19.17 -18.46 -9.05
CA ASN A 283 -20.61 -18.20 -9.20
C ASN A 283 -21.01 -17.85 -10.64
N GLN A 284 -20.11 -17.30 -11.45
CA GLN A 284 -20.31 -17.08 -12.89
C GLN A 284 -19.98 -18.30 -13.76
N ASN A 285 -19.54 -19.42 -13.17
CA ASN A 285 -19.04 -20.61 -13.86
C ASN A 285 -17.97 -20.25 -14.92
N MET A 286 -16.96 -19.47 -14.50
CA MET A 286 -15.90 -19.00 -15.39
C MET A 286 -15.12 -20.19 -16.00
N PRO A 287 -14.92 -20.23 -17.33
CA PRO A 287 -14.08 -21.24 -17.97
C PRO A 287 -12.67 -21.30 -17.36
N TYR A 288 -12.18 -22.51 -17.08
CA TYR A 288 -10.93 -22.71 -16.33
C TYR A 288 -9.67 -22.19 -17.04
N ASP A 289 -9.68 -22.18 -18.38
CA ASP A 289 -8.66 -21.53 -19.21
C ASP A 289 -8.64 -20.02 -18.98
N ARG A 290 -9.81 -19.36 -18.97
CA ARG A 290 -9.94 -17.94 -18.66
C ARG A 290 -9.56 -17.64 -17.21
N PHE A 291 -10.04 -18.42 -16.25
CA PHE A 291 -9.71 -18.29 -14.82
C PHE A 291 -8.20 -18.44 -14.57
N THR A 292 -7.52 -19.28 -15.36
CA THR A 292 -6.06 -19.42 -15.34
C THR A 292 -5.35 -18.20 -15.96
N ILE A 293 -5.77 -17.76 -17.15
CA ILE A 293 -5.15 -16.63 -17.86
C ILE A 293 -5.28 -15.34 -17.04
N GLU A 294 -6.46 -15.04 -16.50
CA GLU A 294 -6.69 -13.79 -15.78
C GLU A 294 -5.90 -13.73 -14.47
N GLN A 295 -5.73 -14.84 -13.75
CA GLN A 295 -4.89 -14.85 -12.52
C GLN A 295 -3.38 -14.87 -12.80
N LEU A 296 -2.94 -15.48 -13.90
CA LEU A 296 -1.50 -15.56 -14.21
C LEU A 296 -0.97 -14.32 -14.93
N ALA A 297 -1.79 -13.65 -15.75
CA ALA A 297 -1.37 -12.57 -16.65
C ALA A 297 -2.51 -11.62 -17.07
N GLY A 298 -3.57 -11.48 -16.27
CA GLY A 298 -4.71 -10.60 -16.54
C GLY A 298 -4.39 -9.11 -16.67
N ASP A 299 -3.29 -8.64 -16.06
CA ASP A 299 -2.73 -7.29 -16.21
C ASP A 299 -1.94 -7.09 -17.51
N LEU A 300 -1.44 -8.18 -18.11
CA LEU A 300 -0.75 -8.19 -19.41
C LEU A 300 -1.71 -8.36 -20.60
N LEU A 301 -3.02 -8.42 -20.35
CA LEU A 301 -4.03 -8.47 -21.42
C LEU A 301 -4.17 -7.11 -22.14
N PRO A 302 -4.37 -7.10 -23.47
CA PRO A 302 -4.67 -5.86 -24.18
C PRO A 302 -6.00 -5.28 -23.67
N ASP A 303 -6.00 -3.98 -23.37
CA ASP A 303 -7.15 -3.26 -22.81
C ASP A 303 -7.74 -3.90 -21.54
N ALA A 304 -6.88 -4.47 -20.68
CA ALA A 304 -7.25 -5.17 -19.45
C ALA A 304 -8.27 -4.41 -18.59
N THR A 305 -9.36 -5.09 -18.24
CA THR A 305 -10.38 -4.54 -17.34
C THR A 305 -9.93 -4.55 -15.88
N MET A 306 -10.52 -3.69 -15.03
CA MET A 306 -10.19 -3.61 -13.60
C MET A 306 -10.27 -4.96 -12.87
N GLU A 307 -11.23 -5.82 -13.25
CA GLU A 307 -11.38 -7.15 -12.63
C GLU A 307 -10.32 -8.15 -13.15
N GLN A 308 -9.74 -7.94 -14.34
CA GLN A 308 -8.62 -8.74 -14.86
C GLN A 308 -7.29 -8.33 -14.23
N VAL A 309 -7.08 -7.03 -13.99
CA VAL A 309 -5.94 -6.52 -13.20
C VAL A 309 -6.07 -6.91 -11.72
N LEU A 310 -7.30 -7.09 -11.22
CA LEU A 310 -7.54 -7.61 -9.86
C LEU A 310 -7.24 -9.11 -9.74
N ALA A 311 -7.50 -9.90 -10.79
CA ALA A 311 -7.25 -11.34 -10.80
C ALA A 311 -5.76 -11.68 -10.56
N THR A 312 -4.83 -10.88 -11.10
CA THR A 312 -3.37 -11.09 -10.89
C THR A 312 -2.88 -10.74 -9.49
N ALA A 313 -3.76 -10.29 -8.58
CA ALA A 313 -3.48 -10.24 -7.15
C ALA A 313 -3.15 -11.63 -6.55
N PHE A 314 -3.42 -12.73 -7.26
CA PHE A 314 -2.81 -14.05 -7.00
C PHE A 314 -1.30 -13.94 -6.72
N HIS A 315 -0.57 -13.20 -7.56
CA HIS A 315 0.89 -13.00 -7.45
C HIS A 315 1.32 -12.07 -6.30
N ARG A 316 0.36 -11.46 -5.61
CA ARG A 316 0.52 -10.59 -4.41
C ARG A 316 0.05 -11.26 -3.11
N ASN A 317 -0.43 -12.52 -3.16
CA ASN A 317 -0.67 -13.34 -1.97
C ASN A 317 0.61 -13.94 -1.36
N THR A 318 1.77 -13.73 -2.00
CA THR A 318 3.08 -13.89 -1.35
C THR A 318 3.10 -13.12 -0.03
N MET A 319 3.72 -13.70 1.01
CA MET A 319 3.87 -13.03 2.31
C MET A 319 4.56 -11.67 2.13
N ALA A 320 4.13 -10.66 2.88
CA ALA A 320 4.65 -9.31 2.79
C ALA A 320 5.34 -8.93 4.10
N ASN A 321 6.48 -8.25 4.05
CA ASN A 321 7.16 -7.79 5.25
C ASN A 321 6.79 -6.33 5.59
N ASP A 322 7.04 -5.94 6.84
CA ASP A 322 7.15 -4.55 7.33
C ASP A 322 8.01 -4.44 8.61
N GLU A 323 8.79 -5.47 8.92
CA GLU A 323 9.62 -5.53 10.12
C GLU A 323 10.88 -4.67 9.99
N GLY A 324 11.00 -3.64 10.82
CA GLY A 324 12.11 -2.70 10.78
C GLY A 324 13.50 -3.36 10.93
N GLY A 325 14.25 -3.40 9.83
CA GLY A 325 15.61 -3.93 9.78
C GLY A 325 15.83 -5.08 8.80
N THR A 326 14.89 -5.36 7.89
CA THR A 326 15.09 -6.36 6.83
C THR A 326 15.83 -5.78 5.62
N ASP A 327 16.20 -6.63 4.66
CA ASP A 327 16.88 -6.25 3.42
C ASP A 327 15.92 -6.42 2.23
N ASP A 328 15.75 -5.34 1.45
CA ASP A 328 14.84 -5.31 0.29
C ASP A 328 15.17 -6.41 -0.74
N GLU A 329 16.45 -6.69 -1.01
CA GLU A 329 16.86 -7.69 -1.99
C GLU A 329 16.64 -9.11 -1.44
N GLU A 330 16.87 -9.35 -0.14
CA GLU A 330 16.50 -10.62 0.50
C GLU A 330 14.98 -10.87 0.43
N PHE A 331 14.17 -9.87 0.80
CA PHE A 331 12.70 -9.99 0.75
C PHE A 331 12.20 -10.19 -0.69
N ARG A 332 12.69 -9.40 -1.66
CA ARG A 332 12.33 -9.52 -3.07
C ARG A 332 12.67 -10.90 -3.63
N VAL A 333 13.85 -11.43 -3.28
CA VAL A 333 14.27 -12.79 -3.64
C VAL A 333 13.41 -13.87 -2.96
N ALA A 334 12.92 -13.64 -1.74
CA ALA A 334 11.98 -14.53 -1.08
C ALA A 334 10.60 -14.52 -1.77
N ALA A 335 10.04 -13.35 -2.06
CA ALA A 335 8.74 -13.19 -2.72
C ALA A 335 8.71 -13.84 -4.12
N VAL A 336 9.76 -13.67 -4.93
CA VAL A 336 9.81 -14.31 -6.27
C VAL A 336 9.95 -15.84 -6.16
N LYS A 337 10.71 -16.39 -5.20
CA LYS A 337 10.74 -17.84 -4.93
C LYS A 337 9.35 -18.36 -4.54
N ASP A 338 8.68 -17.64 -3.64
CA ASP A 338 7.35 -17.97 -3.15
C ASP A 338 6.29 -18.00 -4.27
N ARG A 339 6.37 -17.03 -5.21
CA ARG A 339 5.54 -16.96 -6.41
C ARG A 339 5.79 -18.12 -7.39
N VAL A 340 7.05 -18.50 -7.62
CA VAL A 340 7.42 -19.67 -8.45
C VAL A 340 6.90 -20.97 -7.82
N GLU A 341 7.15 -21.17 -6.53
CA GLU A 341 6.78 -22.39 -5.81
C GLU A 341 5.27 -22.56 -5.75
N THR A 342 4.53 -21.49 -5.42
CA THR A 342 3.07 -21.49 -5.37
C THR A 342 2.46 -21.72 -6.77
N THR A 343 2.94 -21.04 -7.81
CA THR A 343 2.40 -21.22 -9.18
C THR A 343 2.58 -22.65 -9.68
N MET A 344 3.78 -23.24 -9.48
CA MET A 344 4.04 -24.63 -9.87
C MET A 344 3.22 -25.64 -9.06
N GLN A 345 3.01 -25.39 -7.76
CA GLN A 345 2.20 -26.26 -6.93
C GLN A 345 0.70 -26.20 -7.31
N VAL A 346 0.16 -25.01 -7.61
CA VAL A 346 -1.27 -24.80 -7.88
C VAL A 346 -1.70 -25.31 -9.26
N TRP A 347 -0.95 -25.02 -10.34
CA TRP A 347 -1.35 -25.44 -11.70
C TRP A 347 -0.74 -26.75 -12.18
N MET A 348 0.48 -27.09 -11.76
CA MET A 348 1.14 -28.32 -12.20
C MET A 348 1.01 -29.46 -11.19
N GLY A 349 0.69 -29.17 -9.92
CA GLY A 349 0.69 -30.15 -8.84
C GLY A 349 2.09 -30.57 -8.39
N LEU A 350 3.13 -29.78 -8.71
CA LEU A 350 4.55 -30.15 -8.54
C LEU A 350 5.23 -29.34 -7.44
N THR A 351 5.99 -30.02 -6.56
CA THR A 351 6.75 -29.40 -5.47
C THR A 351 8.06 -28.79 -5.97
N ALA A 352 7.98 -27.73 -6.77
CA ALA A 352 9.15 -27.05 -7.34
C ALA A 352 10.17 -26.55 -6.30
N GLY A 353 9.79 -26.39 -5.03
CA GLY A 353 10.63 -25.81 -3.97
C GLY A 353 11.94 -26.52 -3.66
N CYS A 354 12.12 -27.82 -3.95
CA CYS A 354 13.46 -28.41 -3.81
C CYS A 354 14.42 -27.96 -4.92
N ALA A 355 13.89 -27.60 -6.09
CA ALA A 355 14.69 -27.28 -7.28
C ALA A 355 15.57 -26.03 -7.14
N LYS A 356 15.31 -25.17 -6.13
CA LYS A 356 16.12 -23.98 -5.84
C LYS A 356 17.56 -24.28 -5.41
N CYS A 357 17.78 -25.37 -4.67
CA CYS A 357 19.10 -25.74 -4.12
C CYS A 357 19.85 -26.76 -4.99
N HIS A 358 19.12 -27.68 -5.63
CA HIS A 358 19.63 -28.74 -6.50
C HIS A 358 18.49 -29.21 -7.41
N SER A 359 18.75 -29.89 -8.53
CA SER A 359 17.66 -30.48 -9.35
C SER A 359 16.74 -31.37 -8.50
N HIS A 360 15.43 -31.34 -8.78
CA HIS A 360 14.42 -32.01 -7.96
C HIS A 360 14.65 -33.53 -7.86
N LYS A 361 14.33 -34.13 -6.71
CA LYS A 361 14.77 -35.49 -6.38
C LYS A 361 13.97 -36.60 -7.06
N TYR A 362 12.70 -36.34 -7.39
CA TYR A 362 11.76 -37.34 -7.91
C TYR A 362 11.19 -36.91 -9.27
N ASP A 363 10.54 -35.74 -9.31
CA ASP A 363 10.07 -35.11 -10.56
C ASP A 363 11.22 -34.55 -11.41
N PRO A 364 11.08 -34.50 -12.76
CA PRO A 364 12.14 -34.18 -13.70
C PRO A 364 12.29 -32.66 -13.89
N LEU A 365 12.42 -31.92 -12.78
CA LEU A 365 12.62 -30.48 -12.78
C LEU A 365 14.06 -30.14 -12.42
N THR A 366 14.85 -29.67 -13.38
CA THR A 366 16.23 -29.26 -13.09
C THR A 366 16.27 -27.93 -12.35
N GLN A 367 17.35 -27.70 -11.60
CA GLN A 367 17.62 -26.39 -11.00
C GLN A 367 17.69 -25.27 -12.05
N ARG A 368 18.13 -25.58 -13.28
CA ARG A 368 18.17 -24.61 -14.38
C ARG A 368 16.76 -24.16 -14.77
N GLU A 369 15.82 -25.08 -14.91
CA GLU A 369 14.43 -24.76 -15.25
C GLU A 369 13.73 -24.00 -14.12
N TYR A 370 14.01 -24.34 -12.85
CA TYR A 370 13.55 -23.53 -11.72
C TYR A 370 14.04 -22.08 -11.82
N TYR A 371 15.32 -21.84 -12.11
CA TYR A 371 15.83 -20.47 -12.26
C TYR A 371 15.40 -19.77 -13.57
N GLN A 372 14.97 -20.52 -14.60
CA GLN A 372 14.31 -19.94 -15.77
C GLN A 372 12.87 -19.49 -15.44
N LEU A 373 12.12 -20.26 -14.65
CA LEU A 373 10.82 -19.85 -14.12
C LEU A 373 10.97 -18.67 -13.15
N TYR A 374 11.98 -18.69 -12.28
CA TYR A 374 12.34 -17.54 -11.44
C TYR A 374 12.57 -16.29 -12.29
N ALA A 375 13.38 -16.37 -13.34
CA ALA A 375 13.64 -15.24 -14.23
C ALA A 375 12.37 -14.72 -14.94
N PHE A 376 11.37 -15.57 -15.19
CA PHE A 376 10.07 -15.14 -15.71
C PHE A 376 9.26 -14.34 -14.67
N PHE A 377 9.19 -14.79 -13.42
CA PHE A 377 8.44 -14.11 -12.35
C PHE A 377 9.21 -12.97 -11.66
N ASN A 378 10.50 -12.81 -11.93
CA ASN A 378 11.40 -11.76 -11.44
C ASN A 378 11.22 -10.45 -12.24
N GLN A 379 9.99 -9.93 -12.31
CA GLN A 379 9.63 -8.70 -13.03
C GLN A 379 8.95 -7.65 -12.13
N THR A 380 8.95 -7.88 -10.82
CA THR A 380 8.28 -7.06 -9.80
C THR A 380 9.26 -6.29 -8.91
N GLU A 381 8.85 -5.09 -8.50
CA GLU A 381 9.49 -4.30 -7.44
C GLU A 381 8.86 -4.66 -6.08
N ASP A 382 9.03 -5.92 -5.65
CA ASP A 382 8.70 -6.31 -4.28
C ASP A 382 9.78 -5.75 -3.32
N ALA A 383 9.35 -5.11 -2.24
CA ALA A 383 10.20 -4.36 -1.31
C ALA A 383 9.54 -4.31 0.09
N ASP A 384 10.33 -4.05 1.13
CA ASP A 384 9.90 -3.98 2.54
C ASP A 384 9.15 -2.66 2.83
N ARG A 385 7.90 -2.60 2.39
CA ARG A 385 7.06 -1.39 2.45
C ARG A 385 6.04 -1.47 3.59
N PRO A 386 5.93 -0.42 4.45
CA PRO A 386 4.92 -0.38 5.51
C PRO A 386 3.49 -0.25 4.96
N ASP A 387 3.30 -0.06 3.65
CA ASP A 387 2.02 -0.14 2.98
C ASP A 387 2.04 -1.13 1.80
N GLU A 388 0.86 -1.68 1.47
CA GLU A 388 0.64 -2.70 0.43
C GLU A 388 0.80 -2.16 -1.01
N SER A 389 1.62 -1.13 -1.22
CA SER A 389 1.75 -0.45 -2.51
C SER A 389 2.55 -1.27 -3.56
N PRO A 390 2.22 -1.12 -4.86
CA PRO A 390 1.15 -0.30 -5.43
C PRO A 390 -0.26 -0.87 -5.15
N ARG A 391 -1.23 0.03 -4.87
CA ARG A 391 -2.60 -0.33 -4.53
C ARG A 391 -3.57 -0.03 -5.68
N LEU A 392 -4.37 -1.02 -6.08
CA LEU A 392 -5.42 -0.87 -7.10
C LEU A 392 -6.68 -0.21 -6.49
N ALA A 393 -7.07 0.95 -7.01
CA ALA A 393 -8.35 1.56 -6.67
C ALA A 393 -9.50 0.75 -7.28
N THR A 394 -10.43 0.26 -6.45
CA THR A 394 -11.52 -0.65 -6.85
C THR A 394 -12.91 -0.04 -6.58
N PRO A 395 -13.25 1.12 -7.19
CA PRO A 395 -14.49 1.85 -6.92
C PRO A 395 -15.75 1.01 -7.19
N THR A 396 -16.80 1.29 -6.42
CA THR A 396 -18.13 0.65 -6.62
C THR A 396 -18.74 1.02 -7.96
N ARG A 397 -19.71 0.24 -8.45
CA ARG A 397 -20.45 0.55 -9.70
C ARG A 397 -21.14 1.93 -9.68
N GLU A 398 -21.44 2.46 -8.51
CA GLU A 398 -21.97 3.82 -8.33
C GLU A 398 -20.85 4.87 -8.45
N GLN A 399 -19.74 4.67 -7.73
CA GLN A 399 -18.56 5.54 -7.83
C GLN A 399 -17.97 5.57 -9.26
N GLN A 400 -17.95 4.44 -9.97
CA GLN A 400 -17.55 4.36 -11.38
C GLN A 400 -18.44 5.22 -12.29
N ARG A 401 -19.76 5.22 -12.07
CA ARG A 401 -20.71 6.06 -12.82
C ARG A 401 -20.54 7.54 -12.49
N ALA A 402 -20.39 7.88 -11.21
CA ALA A 402 -20.13 9.25 -10.77
C ALA A 402 -18.82 9.79 -11.35
N LEU A 403 -17.74 9.00 -11.29
CA LEU A 403 -16.44 9.33 -11.86
C LEU A 403 -16.50 9.52 -13.38
N ALA A 404 -17.20 8.63 -14.11
CA ALA A 404 -17.39 8.80 -15.55
C ALA A 404 -18.16 10.09 -15.91
N GLY A 405 -19.16 10.46 -15.09
CA GLY A 405 -19.87 11.74 -15.22
C GLY A 405 -18.96 12.94 -14.99
N LEU A 406 -18.22 12.96 -13.87
CA LEU A 406 -17.29 14.03 -13.51
C LEU A 406 -16.13 14.19 -14.51
N LEU A 407 -15.64 13.09 -15.09
CA LEU A 407 -14.62 13.13 -16.13
C LEU A 407 -15.17 13.71 -17.44
N ALA A 408 -16.41 13.37 -17.82
CA ALA A 408 -17.08 13.96 -18.98
C ALA A 408 -17.40 15.45 -18.78
N GLU A 409 -17.78 15.85 -17.56
CA GLU A 409 -18.00 17.25 -17.19
C GLU A 409 -16.68 18.05 -17.21
N ALA A 410 -15.61 17.52 -16.62
CA ALA A 410 -14.28 18.14 -16.67
C ALA A 410 -13.78 18.29 -18.12
N GLU A 411 -14.05 17.33 -19.00
CA GLU A 411 -13.69 17.41 -20.43
C GLU A 411 -14.62 18.32 -21.25
N ASN A 412 -15.84 18.60 -20.78
CA ASN A 412 -16.66 19.69 -21.32
C ASN A 412 -16.07 21.05 -20.90
N LEU A 413 -15.81 21.24 -19.61
CA LEU A 413 -15.27 22.49 -19.05
C LEU A 413 -13.89 22.83 -19.63
N ARG A 414 -13.01 21.84 -19.88
CA ARG A 414 -11.74 22.04 -20.61
C ARG A 414 -11.97 22.49 -22.05
N ARG A 415 -12.94 21.92 -22.76
CA ARG A 415 -13.27 22.30 -24.14
C ARG A 415 -13.92 23.68 -24.22
N GLU A 416 -14.69 24.08 -23.21
CA GLU A 416 -15.22 25.44 -23.07
C GLU A 416 -14.11 26.45 -22.74
N LEU A 417 -13.21 26.13 -21.81
CA LEU A 417 -12.04 26.95 -21.48
C LEU A 417 -11.07 27.11 -22.66
N ALA A 418 -10.92 26.07 -23.48
CA ALA A 418 -10.11 26.08 -24.70
C ALA A 418 -10.88 26.59 -25.95
N ALA A 419 -12.15 27.00 -25.83
CA ALA A 419 -12.94 27.43 -26.97
C ALA A 419 -12.53 28.85 -27.42
N PRO A 420 -12.17 29.07 -28.70
CA PRO A 420 -11.86 30.41 -29.23
C PRO A 420 -13.06 31.39 -29.24
N SER A 421 -14.23 30.97 -28.76
CA SER A 421 -15.44 31.77 -28.63
C SER A 421 -15.56 32.50 -27.28
N LEU A 422 -14.63 32.31 -26.35
CA LEU A 422 -14.46 33.24 -25.24
C LEU A 422 -13.84 34.53 -25.78
N ASP A 423 -14.69 35.50 -26.11
CA ASP A 423 -14.27 36.87 -26.39
C ASP A 423 -13.78 37.53 -25.09
N LEU A 424 -12.53 37.24 -24.75
CA LEU A 424 -11.86 37.78 -23.58
C LEU A 424 -11.58 39.28 -23.72
N SER A 425 -11.75 39.92 -24.89
CA SER A 425 -11.37 41.33 -25.07
C SER A 425 -12.14 42.27 -24.14
N ALA A 426 -13.44 42.05 -23.95
CA ALA A 426 -14.26 42.81 -23.02
C ALA A 426 -13.91 42.54 -21.54
N GLY A 427 -13.53 41.30 -21.21
CA GLY A 427 -13.10 40.91 -19.86
C GLY A 427 -11.70 41.44 -19.50
N GLN A 428 -10.80 41.41 -20.48
CA GLN A 428 -9.44 41.96 -20.40
C GLN A 428 -9.50 43.48 -20.24
N ALA A 429 -10.21 44.21 -21.10
CA ALA A 429 -10.35 45.66 -20.98
C ALA A 429 -10.93 46.08 -19.62
N ALA A 430 -11.96 45.38 -19.13
CA ALA A 430 -12.53 45.64 -17.80
C ALA A 430 -11.58 45.29 -16.64
N TRP A 431 -10.66 44.33 -16.83
CA TRP A 431 -9.60 44.00 -15.86
C TRP A 431 -8.47 45.04 -15.88
N GLU A 432 -8.03 45.48 -17.06
CA GLU A 432 -7.04 46.53 -17.26
C GLU A 432 -7.52 47.88 -16.69
N GLU A 433 -8.77 48.27 -16.95
CA GLU A 433 -9.39 49.46 -16.34
C GLU A 433 -9.44 49.36 -14.82
N ARG A 434 -9.83 48.21 -14.26
CA ARG A 434 -9.81 47.98 -12.80
C ARG A 434 -8.41 48.08 -12.21
N LEU A 435 -7.40 47.52 -12.89
CA LEU A 435 -6.00 47.52 -12.44
C LEU A 435 -5.41 48.94 -12.46
N ALA A 436 -5.66 49.71 -13.52
CA ALA A 436 -5.26 51.11 -13.61
C ALA A 436 -5.97 51.98 -12.56
N ALA A 437 -7.27 51.78 -12.34
CA ALA A 437 -8.03 52.48 -11.32
C ALA A 437 -7.52 52.16 -9.90
N GLN A 438 -7.19 50.90 -9.63
CA GLN A 438 -6.63 50.45 -8.35
C GLN A 438 -5.32 51.13 -7.99
N GLU A 439 -4.41 51.38 -8.95
CA GLU A 439 -3.14 52.02 -8.63
C GLU A 439 -3.32 53.44 -8.06
N SER A 440 -4.36 54.16 -8.52
CA SER A 440 -4.72 55.47 -7.98
C SER A 440 -5.32 55.46 -6.55
N ALA A 441 -5.65 54.27 -6.02
CA ALA A 441 -6.27 54.09 -4.71
C ALA A 441 -5.28 53.75 -3.58
N TRP A 442 -3.99 53.56 -3.90
CA TRP A 442 -2.94 53.35 -2.90
C TRP A 442 -2.47 54.69 -2.31
N GLN A 443 -2.51 54.82 -0.99
CA GLN A 443 -1.95 55.93 -0.24
C GLN A 443 -0.67 55.47 0.45
N VAL A 444 0.47 56.11 0.17
CA VAL A 444 1.72 55.87 0.88
C VAL A 444 1.52 56.20 2.37
N LEU A 445 1.85 55.24 3.23
CA LEU A 445 1.89 55.45 4.67
C LEU A 445 3.18 56.20 5.01
N LEU A 446 3.06 57.30 5.74
CA LEU A 446 4.22 58.06 6.23
C LEU A 446 4.53 57.60 7.66
N PRO A 447 5.66 56.91 7.91
CA PRO A 447 6.03 56.50 9.25
C PRO A 447 6.34 57.72 10.13
N ARG A 448 5.71 57.78 11.30
CA ARG A 448 6.11 58.71 12.38
C ARG A 448 7.31 58.17 13.14
N GLN A 449 7.39 56.84 13.23
CA GLN A 449 8.47 56.12 13.89
C GLN A 449 8.76 54.81 13.14
N ALA A 450 10.04 54.46 13.07
CA ALA A 450 10.53 53.17 12.59
C ALA A 450 11.61 52.70 13.57
N THR A 451 11.49 51.49 14.11
CA THR A 451 12.46 50.87 15.02
C THR A 451 12.81 49.45 14.60
N ALA A 452 13.97 48.98 15.05
CA ALA A 452 14.46 47.62 14.88
C ALA A 452 15.19 47.17 16.16
N GLY A 453 15.55 45.89 16.25
CA GLY A 453 16.31 45.35 17.39
C GLY A 453 17.78 45.78 17.39
N GLU A 454 18.48 45.65 16.26
CA GLU A 454 19.89 46.04 16.11
C GLU A 454 20.17 46.98 14.93
N ALA A 455 19.38 46.90 13.86
CA ALA A 455 19.54 47.77 12.69
C ALA A 455 19.16 49.25 13.01
N ALA A 456 19.74 50.18 12.26
CA ALA A 456 19.30 51.58 12.26
C ALA A 456 18.30 51.79 11.11
N LEU A 457 17.11 52.32 11.39
CA LEU A 457 16.11 52.65 10.35
C LEU A 457 16.06 54.16 10.11
N GLU A 458 16.24 54.57 8.86
CA GLU A 458 16.07 55.94 8.36
C GLU A 458 14.73 56.05 7.63
N VAL A 459 13.86 56.98 8.04
CA VAL A 459 12.60 57.30 7.35
C VAL A 459 12.85 58.49 6.42
N LEU A 460 12.62 58.28 5.11
CA LEU A 460 12.82 59.29 4.08
C LEU A 460 11.53 60.10 3.83
N PRO A 461 11.62 61.33 3.26
CA PRO A 461 10.47 62.21 3.06
C PRO A 461 9.37 61.69 2.12
N ASP A 462 9.61 60.60 1.40
CA ASP A 462 8.66 59.93 0.50
C ASP A 462 7.98 58.70 1.14
N GLY A 463 8.14 58.51 2.45
CA GLY A 463 7.62 57.35 3.19
C GLY A 463 8.47 56.08 3.05
N THR A 464 9.57 56.12 2.30
CA THR A 464 10.50 54.99 2.19
C THR A 464 11.33 54.85 3.47
N VAL A 465 11.46 53.63 3.98
CA VAL A 465 12.33 53.25 5.10
C VAL A 465 13.59 52.58 4.55
N ALA A 466 14.76 52.98 5.03
CA ALA A 466 16.06 52.39 4.68
C ALA A 466 16.77 51.85 5.93
N ALA A 467 17.29 50.62 5.84
CA ALA A 467 17.95 49.93 6.95
C ALA A 467 19.48 49.96 6.80
N ALA A 468 20.15 50.47 7.84
CA ALA A 468 21.59 50.70 7.92
C ALA A 468 22.16 50.13 9.23
N GLY A 469 23.46 50.33 9.47
CA GLY A 469 24.13 49.83 10.68
C GLY A 469 24.24 48.31 10.72
N ALA A 470 23.97 47.71 11.88
CA ALA A 470 24.08 46.27 12.09
C ALA A 470 23.11 45.48 11.20
N ASN A 471 23.56 44.32 10.73
CA ASN A 471 22.73 43.34 10.04
C ASN A 471 22.80 42.02 10.84
N PRO A 472 21.94 41.83 11.85
CA PRO A 472 21.93 40.62 12.67
C PRO A 472 21.48 39.40 11.86
N ALA A 473 21.56 38.21 12.47
CA ALA A 473 21.06 36.99 11.81
C ALA A 473 19.53 37.03 11.65
N THR A 474 18.83 37.55 12.66
CA THR A 474 17.36 37.67 12.73
C THR A 474 16.99 39.08 13.20
N GLU A 475 15.88 39.63 12.74
CA GLU A 475 15.50 41.03 13.00
C GLU A 475 13.97 41.23 12.98
N THR A 476 13.47 42.30 13.58
CA THR A 476 12.06 42.71 13.45
C THR A 476 11.97 44.23 13.29
N TYR A 477 11.44 44.69 12.16
CA TYR A 477 11.19 46.11 11.93
C TYR A 477 9.77 46.47 12.38
N THR A 478 9.64 47.43 13.29
CA THR A 478 8.37 47.96 13.78
C THR A 478 8.17 49.36 13.22
N ILE A 479 7.11 49.54 12.45
CA ILE A 479 6.79 50.80 11.74
C ILE A 479 5.45 51.32 12.24
N GLU A 480 5.44 52.56 12.76
CA GLU A 480 4.22 53.20 13.26
C GLU A 480 3.85 54.42 12.39
N ALA A 481 2.72 54.33 11.68
CA ALA A 481 2.21 55.34 10.75
C ALA A 481 0.73 55.66 11.05
N ASP A 482 0.28 56.89 10.78
CA ASP A 482 -1.15 57.20 10.78
C ASP A 482 -1.77 56.91 9.41
N THR A 483 -2.99 56.37 9.38
CA THR A 483 -3.81 56.38 8.16
C THR A 483 -4.65 57.66 8.06
N ASN A 484 -4.66 58.27 6.88
CA ASN A 484 -5.57 59.37 6.55
C ASN A 484 -6.97 58.88 6.11
N SER A 485 -7.17 57.56 5.98
CA SER A 485 -8.38 56.92 5.48
C SER A 485 -8.92 55.87 6.45
N ALA A 486 -10.24 55.72 6.51
CA ALA A 486 -10.91 54.64 7.23
C ALA A 486 -11.24 53.46 6.31
N GLY A 487 -11.37 52.25 6.87
CA GLY A 487 -11.75 51.05 6.11
C GLY A 487 -10.67 50.58 5.15
N ILE A 488 -9.43 50.49 5.63
CA ILE A 488 -8.30 49.92 4.87
C ILE A 488 -8.57 48.44 4.63
N THR A 489 -8.51 48.01 3.38
CA THR A 489 -8.78 46.64 2.94
C THR A 489 -7.51 45.86 2.60
N ALA A 490 -6.40 46.55 2.32
CA ALA A 490 -5.12 45.92 2.05
C ALA A 490 -3.93 46.83 2.38
N LEU A 491 -2.80 46.17 2.65
CA LEU A 491 -1.48 46.76 2.80
C LEU A 491 -0.63 46.37 1.58
N ARG A 492 0.16 47.31 1.05
CA ARG A 492 1.16 47.08 0.00
C ARG A 492 2.56 47.30 0.57
N LEU A 493 3.41 46.30 0.43
CA LEU A 493 4.83 46.36 0.77
C LEU A 493 5.63 46.40 -0.53
N GLU A 494 6.27 47.53 -0.80
CA GLU A 494 7.18 47.73 -1.92
C GLU A 494 8.61 47.57 -1.41
N VAL A 495 9.38 46.61 -1.92
CA VAL A 495 10.78 46.39 -1.55
C VAL A 495 11.68 46.93 -2.67
N LEU A 496 12.61 47.82 -2.34
CA LEU A 496 13.21 48.76 -3.30
C LEU A 496 14.73 48.58 -3.41
N PRO A 497 15.29 48.48 -4.64
CA PRO A 497 16.72 48.34 -4.84
C PRO A 497 17.45 49.64 -4.50
N ASP A 498 18.68 49.54 -4.00
CA ASP A 498 19.52 50.69 -3.68
C ASP A 498 20.99 50.38 -3.98
N PRO A 499 21.73 51.24 -4.70
CA PRO A 499 23.16 51.04 -4.94
C PRO A 499 24.04 50.96 -3.68
N ARG A 500 23.52 51.32 -2.51
CA ARG A 500 24.17 51.17 -1.20
C ARG A 500 24.00 49.77 -0.59
N LEU A 501 23.08 48.96 -1.10
CA LEU A 501 22.79 47.60 -0.64
C LEU A 501 23.59 46.55 -1.44
N PRO A 502 23.84 45.35 -0.88
CA PRO A 502 24.56 44.29 -1.59
C PRO A 502 23.89 43.91 -2.91
N ALA A 503 24.69 43.66 -3.94
CA ALA A 503 24.25 43.45 -5.33
C ALA A 503 23.34 44.55 -5.92
N GLY A 504 23.16 45.70 -5.24
CA GLY A 504 22.18 46.72 -5.60
C GLY A 504 20.72 46.34 -5.32
N GLY A 505 20.45 45.22 -4.63
CA GLY A 505 19.11 44.69 -4.44
C GLY A 505 18.35 45.28 -3.24
N PRO A 506 17.10 44.84 -2.99
CA PRO A 506 16.26 45.38 -1.92
C PRO A 506 16.58 44.79 -0.54
N GLY A 507 17.33 43.69 -0.45
CA GLY A 507 17.72 43.02 0.79
C GLY A 507 19.19 43.19 1.16
N ARG A 508 19.56 42.77 2.38
CA ARG A 508 20.87 43.00 3.00
C ARG A 508 21.76 41.76 3.07
N ALA A 509 21.29 40.59 2.62
CA ALA A 509 22.17 39.44 2.37
C ALA A 509 23.12 39.75 1.21
N SER A 510 24.25 39.03 1.11
CA SER A 510 25.33 39.31 0.13
C SER A 510 24.88 39.36 -1.34
N GLY A 511 23.84 38.60 -1.72
CA GLY A 511 23.23 38.62 -3.06
C GLY A 511 22.10 39.64 -3.26
N GLY A 512 21.86 40.56 -2.32
CA GLY A 512 20.76 41.53 -2.35
C GLY A 512 19.39 40.97 -1.99
N ASN A 513 19.34 39.75 -1.44
CA ASN A 513 18.09 39.06 -1.07
C ASN A 513 17.69 39.36 0.39
N PHE A 514 16.42 39.11 0.71
CA PHE A 514 15.87 39.09 2.06
C PHE A 514 14.97 37.86 2.23
N VAL A 515 14.59 37.55 3.46
CA VAL A 515 13.47 36.64 3.76
C VAL A 515 12.62 37.28 4.86
N LEU A 516 11.35 37.53 4.54
CA LEU A 516 10.36 38.13 5.43
C LEU A 516 9.47 37.01 5.97
N SER A 517 9.75 36.54 7.18
CA SER A 517 9.11 35.39 7.81
C SER A 517 7.64 35.65 8.17
N GLU A 518 7.28 36.84 8.64
CA GLU A 518 5.90 37.17 9.01
C GLU A 518 5.65 38.68 8.94
N VAL A 519 4.44 39.08 8.52
CA VAL A 519 3.92 40.44 8.54
C VAL A 519 2.68 40.50 9.40
N SER A 520 2.76 41.20 10.53
CA SER A 520 1.61 41.46 11.39
C SER A 520 1.30 42.95 11.51
N VAL A 521 0.02 43.28 11.69
CA VAL A 521 -0.46 44.65 11.84
C VAL A 521 -1.36 44.76 13.06
N THR A 522 -1.16 45.80 13.87
CA THR A 522 -2.07 46.17 14.96
C THR A 522 -2.59 47.59 14.70
N VAL A 523 -3.89 47.79 14.83
CA VAL A 523 -4.55 49.08 14.58
C VAL A 523 -5.03 49.68 15.89
N ALA A 524 -4.54 50.87 16.23
CA ALA A 524 -5.01 51.65 17.37
C ALA A 524 -6.34 52.34 17.05
N GLU A 525 -7.42 51.57 17.10
CA GLU A 525 -8.80 51.99 16.86
C GLU A 525 -9.24 53.07 17.86
N GLU A 526 -9.09 52.83 19.17
CA GLU A 526 -9.62 53.69 20.24
C GLU A 526 -8.67 53.76 21.45
N GLY A 527 -8.98 54.63 22.41
CA GLY A 527 -8.22 54.76 23.65
C GLY A 527 -8.48 53.64 24.67
N PRO A 528 -7.96 53.75 25.90
CA PRO A 528 -8.37 52.89 27.01
C PRO A 528 -9.89 52.78 27.14
N ARG A 529 -10.38 51.56 27.39
CA ARG A 529 -11.80 51.33 27.69
C ARG A 529 -12.04 51.61 29.17
N LEU A 530 -13.07 52.40 29.46
CA LEU A 530 -13.55 52.62 30.82
C LEU A 530 -14.34 51.40 31.26
N ALA A 531 -13.75 50.61 32.16
CA ALA A 531 -14.32 49.35 32.63
C ALA A 531 -14.18 49.23 34.15
N ARG A 532 -15.11 48.53 34.78
CA ARG A 532 -15.04 48.17 36.20
C ARG A 532 -14.75 46.69 36.41
N TYR A 533 -15.25 45.81 35.53
CA TYR A 533 -15.04 44.37 35.65
C TYR A 533 -14.17 43.84 34.50
N VAL A 534 -13.29 42.91 34.81
CA VAL A 534 -12.58 42.08 33.83
C VAL A 534 -13.04 40.64 34.01
N ARG A 535 -13.52 40.00 32.94
CA ARG A 535 -14.18 38.70 33.00
C ARG A 535 -13.61 37.74 31.96
N VAL A 536 -13.20 36.56 32.38
CA VAL A 536 -12.71 35.48 31.52
C VAL A 536 -13.74 34.36 31.52
N GLU A 537 -14.24 33.99 30.35
CA GLU A 537 -15.24 32.94 30.15
C GLU A 537 -14.67 31.82 29.28
N LEU A 538 -14.90 30.56 29.65
CA LEU A 538 -14.39 29.39 28.93
C LEU A 538 -15.55 28.55 28.38
N PRO A 539 -16.13 28.92 27.23
CA PRO A 539 -17.38 28.33 26.77
C PRO A 539 -17.25 26.84 26.39
N GLY A 540 -18.36 26.12 26.55
CA GLY A 540 -18.50 24.69 26.23
C GLY A 540 -18.83 23.82 27.45
N GLN A 541 -19.14 22.55 27.16
CA GLN A 541 -19.49 21.57 28.18
C GLN A 541 -18.24 20.98 28.86
N GLN A 542 -18.36 20.68 30.15
CA GLN A 542 -17.38 19.96 30.96
C GLN A 542 -15.95 20.55 30.86
N ARG A 543 -15.85 21.88 30.85
CA ARG A 543 -14.59 22.63 30.83
C ARG A 543 -14.06 22.78 32.26
N ILE A 544 -12.76 23.09 32.36
CA ILE A 544 -12.10 23.52 33.59
C ILE A 544 -11.33 24.79 33.25
N LEU A 545 -11.63 25.90 33.93
CA LEU A 545 -10.86 27.14 33.83
C LEU A 545 -9.73 27.13 34.86
N SER A 546 -8.50 27.30 34.37
CA SER A 546 -7.30 27.52 35.18
C SER A 546 -6.49 28.67 34.58
N LEU A 547 -6.31 29.71 35.36
CA LEU A 547 -5.52 30.91 35.09
C LEU A 547 -4.43 31.01 36.17
N ALA A 548 -3.20 31.33 35.75
CA ALA A 548 -2.11 31.58 36.68
C ALA A 548 -2.17 33.01 37.24
N GLU A 549 -2.32 34.00 36.35
CA GLU A 549 -2.31 35.43 36.70
C GLU A 549 -3.08 36.21 35.61
N VAL A 550 -3.85 37.23 36.02
CA VAL A 550 -4.58 38.16 35.14
C VAL A 550 -4.17 39.58 35.48
N GLN A 551 -3.19 40.11 34.74
CA GLN A 551 -2.66 41.45 34.96
C GLN A 551 -3.44 42.45 34.11
N VAL A 552 -3.95 43.51 34.73
CA VAL A 552 -4.83 44.50 34.09
C VAL A 552 -4.16 45.86 34.19
N PHE A 553 -3.79 46.45 33.06
CA PHE A 553 -2.96 47.65 33.01
C PHE A 553 -3.77 48.91 32.69
N SER A 554 -3.57 49.94 33.50
CA SER A 554 -4.05 51.30 33.29
C SER A 554 -2.83 52.22 33.21
N ALA A 555 -2.45 52.64 31.99
CA ALA A 555 -1.06 53.00 31.68
C ALA A 555 -0.11 51.86 32.10
N GLU A 556 1.11 52.15 32.52
CA GLU A 556 2.12 51.14 32.90
C GLU A 556 1.81 50.39 34.22
N GLN A 557 0.76 50.76 34.95
CA GLN A 557 0.45 50.18 36.25
C GLN A 557 -0.53 48.99 36.14
N ASN A 558 -0.11 47.80 36.59
CA ASN A 558 -1.02 46.70 36.87
C ASN A 558 -1.89 47.06 38.09
N VAL A 559 -3.21 47.17 37.87
CA VAL A 559 -4.20 47.49 38.92
C VAL A 559 -4.86 46.24 39.51
N ALA A 560 -4.69 45.07 38.90
CA ALA A 560 -5.43 43.86 39.26
C ALA A 560 -5.24 43.41 40.73
N PRO A 561 -4.04 43.47 41.34
CA PRO A 561 -3.83 43.12 42.75
C PRO A 561 -4.53 44.04 43.77
N SER A 562 -5.14 45.16 43.33
CA SER A 562 -5.97 46.03 44.17
C SER A 562 -7.48 45.75 44.05
N GLY A 563 -7.88 44.90 43.10
CA GLY A 563 -9.27 44.51 42.88
C GLY A 563 -9.71 43.34 43.75
N ARG A 564 -10.87 42.77 43.42
CA ARG A 564 -11.42 41.57 44.06
C ARG A 564 -11.85 40.55 43.02
N ALA A 565 -11.15 39.41 42.99
CA ALA A 565 -11.46 38.29 42.12
C ALA A 565 -12.64 37.43 42.64
N SER A 566 -13.26 36.69 41.72
CA SER A 566 -14.35 35.73 41.93
C SER A 566 -14.40 34.74 40.76
N GLN A 567 -15.03 33.57 40.92
CA GLN A 567 -15.17 32.59 39.84
C GLN A 567 -16.41 31.71 40.04
N SER A 568 -16.85 31.04 38.97
CA SER A 568 -18.06 30.18 38.94
C SER A 568 -18.05 29.06 39.99
N SER A 569 -16.88 28.46 40.22
CA SER A 569 -16.66 27.44 41.23
C SER A 569 -15.20 27.33 41.64
N ILE A 570 -14.93 26.68 42.77
CA ILE A 570 -13.57 26.38 43.24
C ILE A 570 -13.45 24.86 43.39
N ASP A 571 -12.31 24.32 42.96
CA ASP A 571 -11.88 22.95 43.18
C ASP A 571 -10.37 22.91 43.47
N PHE A 572 -9.84 21.81 44.01
CA PHE A 572 -8.40 21.59 44.28
C PHE A 572 -7.66 22.76 44.98
N ASP A 573 -8.35 23.52 45.84
CA ASP A 573 -7.91 24.78 46.48
C ASP A 573 -7.50 25.94 45.53
N GLY A 574 -7.76 25.83 44.22
CA GLY A 574 -7.47 26.85 43.20
C GLY A 574 -8.42 28.07 43.25
N ARG A 575 -8.31 28.87 44.31
CA ARG A 575 -9.17 30.04 44.61
C ARG A 575 -8.96 31.21 43.64
N PRO A 576 -9.99 32.04 43.36
CA PRO A 576 -9.92 33.10 42.36
C PRO A 576 -8.87 34.17 42.64
N GLU A 577 -8.53 34.43 43.91
CA GLU A 577 -7.54 35.43 44.30
C GLU A 577 -6.11 35.09 43.85
N LEU A 578 -5.82 33.82 43.51
CA LEU A 578 -4.50 33.41 43.01
C LEU A 578 -4.15 34.10 41.69
N ALA A 579 -5.13 34.30 40.80
CA ALA A 579 -4.91 34.97 39.52
C ALA A 579 -4.78 36.51 39.61
N ILE A 580 -4.57 37.07 40.81
CA ILE A 580 -4.15 38.46 41.05
C ILE A 580 -3.11 38.56 42.18
N ASP A 581 -2.45 37.45 42.54
CA ASP A 581 -1.49 37.42 43.67
C ASP A 581 -0.11 38.01 43.31
N GLY A 582 0.16 38.23 42.02
CA GLY A 582 1.40 38.78 41.49
C GLY A 582 2.45 37.74 41.07
N ASN A 583 2.16 36.45 41.18
CA ASN A 583 3.04 35.35 40.76
C ASN A 583 2.52 34.67 39.48
N ALA A 584 3.12 35.03 38.36
CA ALA A 584 2.76 34.51 37.03
C ALA A 584 3.18 33.03 36.75
N SER A 585 3.39 32.21 37.78
CA SER A 585 3.82 30.82 37.60
C SER A 585 2.67 29.91 37.19
N GLY A 586 2.73 29.39 35.96
CA GLY A 586 1.76 28.41 35.46
C GLY A 586 1.90 26.99 36.05
N VAL A 587 2.81 26.76 37.00
CA VAL A 587 3.03 25.44 37.61
C VAL A 587 2.10 25.26 38.81
N TYR A 588 1.11 24.36 38.70
CA TYR A 588 0.08 24.20 39.72
C TYR A 588 0.59 23.93 41.15
N GLU A 589 1.63 23.11 41.28
CA GLU A 589 2.23 22.74 42.58
C GLU A 589 2.94 23.92 43.28
N GLU A 590 3.15 25.04 42.59
CA GLU A 590 3.68 26.28 43.20
C GLU A 590 2.58 27.13 43.86
N GLY A 591 1.31 26.73 43.74
CA GLY A 591 0.19 27.27 44.51
C GLY A 591 -0.45 28.57 43.99
N SER A 592 -0.04 29.08 42.82
CA SER A 592 -0.55 30.31 42.19
C SER A 592 -1.38 30.03 40.92
N VAL A 593 -2.23 29.00 40.93
CA VAL A 593 -3.07 28.67 39.77
C VAL A 593 -4.51 28.43 40.20
N THR A 594 -5.43 29.22 39.65
CA THR A 594 -6.88 29.05 39.85
C THR A 594 -7.39 27.73 39.26
N HIS A 595 -8.47 27.20 39.81
CA HIS A 595 -9.09 25.97 39.33
C HIS A 595 -10.59 25.96 39.62
N THR A 596 -11.42 25.98 38.57
CA THR A 596 -12.84 25.65 38.70
C THR A 596 -13.03 24.14 38.84
N ARG A 597 -14.22 23.70 39.22
CA ARG A 597 -14.63 22.31 38.94
C ARG A 597 -14.72 22.08 37.43
N THR A 598 -14.85 20.82 37.04
CA THR A 598 -15.41 20.45 35.73
C THR A 598 -16.88 20.88 35.70
N GLU A 599 -17.22 21.89 34.90
CA GLU A 599 -18.59 22.38 34.72
C GLU A 599 -18.78 22.99 33.33
N ASP A 600 -20.01 23.36 32.99
CA ASP A 600 -20.34 23.95 31.69
C ASP A 600 -20.21 25.48 31.77
N ASP A 601 -19.61 26.10 30.75
CA ASP A 601 -19.32 27.55 30.65
C ASP A 601 -18.68 28.22 31.90
N PRO A 602 -17.62 27.66 32.53
CA PRO A 602 -16.96 28.24 33.70
C PRO A 602 -16.34 29.62 33.43
N TRP A 603 -16.27 30.45 34.47
CA TRP A 603 -15.80 31.83 34.37
C TRP A 603 -15.04 32.32 35.61
N TRP A 604 -14.21 33.32 35.41
CA TRP A 604 -13.49 34.08 36.43
C TRP A 604 -13.73 35.59 36.21
N GLU A 605 -13.89 36.38 37.27
CA GLU A 605 -14.24 37.80 37.19
C GLU A 605 -13.60 38.63 38.31
N LEU A 606 -13.00 39.75 37.93
CA LEU A 606 -12.33 40.73 38.78
C LEU A 606 -13.12 42.04 38.82
N ASP A 607 -13.57 42.47 40.00
CA ASP A 607 -14.03 43.85 40.25
C ASP A 607 -12.81 44.73 40.56
N LEU A 608 -12.52 45.72 39.71
CA LEU A 608 -11.45 46.70 39.91
C LEU A 608 -11.79 47.75 40.99
N GLY A 609 -12.97 47.66 41.61
CA GLY A 609 -13.45 48.54 42.69
C GLY A 609 -13.93 49.91 42.22
N SER A 610 -13.48 50.37 41.05
CA SER A 610 -13.89 51.62 40.41
C SER A 610 -13.68 51.58 38.89
N VAL A 611 -14.36 52.46 38.16
CA VAL A 611 -14.19 52.61 36.71
C VAL A 611 -12.75 53.00 36.40
N THR A 612 -12.07 52.13 35.67
CA THR A 612 -10.64 52.20 35.37
C THR A 612 -10.41 52.26 33.87
N ALA A 613 -9.39 53.01 33.44
CA ALA A 613 -9.02 53.19 32.03
C ALA A 613 -8.11 52.05 31.55
N VAL A 614 -8.67 50.87 31.29
CA VAL A 614 -7.91 49.67 30.91
C VAL A 614 -7.34 49.80 29.50
N GLN A 615 -6.03 49.58 29.36
CA GLN A 615 -5.29 49.65 28.09
C GLN A 615 -4.82 48.29 27.57
N ARG A 616 -4.47 47.38 28.48
CA ARG A 616 -3.77 46.12 28.17
C ARG A 616 -4.05 45.08 29.26
N ILE A 617 -4.16 43.82 28.88
CA ILE A 617 -4.39 42.68 29.80
C ILE A 617 -3.36 41.60 29.47
N LEU A 618 -2.63 41.07 30.46
CA LEU A 618 -1.86 39.83 30.30
C LEU A 618 -2.61 38.68 30.98
N LEU A 619 -2.96 37.66 30.19
CA LEU A 619 -3.64 36.46 30.64
C LEU A 619 -2.64 35.30 30.66
N TRP A 620 -2.20 34.88 31.85
CA TRP A 620 -1.23 33.81 32.05
C TRP A 620 -1.92 32.45 32.23
N ASN A 621 -1.41 31.44 31.52
CA ASN A 621 -1.97 30.10 31.43
C ASN A 621 -1.27 29.13 32.38
N ARG A 622 -1.92 28.00 32.66
CA ARG A 622 -1.30 26.84 33.33
C ARG A 622 -0.31 26.17 32.36
N THR A 623 0.91 25.90 32.81
CA THR A 623 2.02 25.42 31.98
C THR A 623 2.50 24.00 32.31
N ASP A 624 2.06 23.41 33.42
CA ASP A 624 2.39 22.03 33.79
C ASP A 624 1.57 20.97 33.04
N ASN A 625 2.15 19.76 32.95
CA ASN A 625 1.48 18.51 32.54
C ASN A 625 0.72 18.54 31.19
N GLY A 626 1.06 19.45 30.27
CA GLY A 626 0.39 19.60 28.97
C GLY A 626 -1.01 20.23 29.08
N LEU A 627 -1.36 20.82 30.22
CA LEU A 627 -2.69 21.32 30.52
C LEU A 627 -2.99 22.72 29.96
N GLN A 628 -2.02 23.36 29.29
CA GLN A 628 -2.18 24.61 28.52
C GLN A 628 -3.45 24.62 27.68
N GLN A 629 -3.74 23.47 27.04
CA GLN A 629 -4.85 23.26 26.11
C GLN A 629 -6.24 23.53 26.73
N ARG A 630 -6.37 23.51 28.06
CA ARG A 630 -7.64 23.81 28.74
C ARG A 630 -8.19 25.20 28.40
N LEU A 631 -7.32 26.20 28.21
CA LEU A 631 -7.67 27.60 27.98
C LEU A 631 -8.10 27.91 26.53
N ALA A 632 -8.02 26.94 25.61
CA ALA A 632 -8.37 27.12 24.20
C ALA A 632 -9.82 27.63 24.00
N GLY A 633 -9.99 28.62 23.14
CA GLY A 633 -11.28 29.23 22.81
C GLY A 633 -11.89 30.13 23.91
N CYS A 634 -11.12 30.54 24.91
CA CYS A 634 -11.64 31.42 25.97
C CYS A 634 -11.95 32.84 25.45
N ARG A 635 -12.79 33.58 26.19
CA ARG A 635 -13.20 34.94 25.86
C ARG A 635 -12.93 35.85 27.03
N VAL A 636 -12.25 36.97 26.79
CA VAL A 636 -11.95 37.99 27.79
C VAL A 636 -12.79 39.22 27.48
N LYS A 637 -13.52 39.69 28.50
CA LYS A 637 -14.43 40.82 28.43
C LYS A 637 -14.05 41.91 29.42
N LEU A 638 -14.30 43.14 29.02
CA LEU A 638 -14.40 44.28 29.91
C LEU A 638 -15.86 44.69 30.04
N LEU A 639 -16.32 44.90 31.28
CA LEU A 639 -17.67 45.34 31.58
C LEU A 639 -17.66 46.67 32.34
N ASP A 640 -18.66 47.52 32.12
CA ASP A 640 -18.88 48.76 32.85
C ASP A 640 -19.50 48.54 34.26
N GLU A 641 -19.90 49.61 34.95
CA GLU A 641 -20.56 49.49 36.27
C GLU A 641 -21.95 48.84 36.21
N GLN A 642 -22.58 48.84 35.03
CA GLN A 642 -23.88 48.25 34.76
C GLN A 642 -23.77 46.77 34.36
N ARG A 643 -22.53 46.29 34.14
CA ARG A 643 -22.15 44.97 33.60
C ARG A 643 -22.45 44.78 32.11
N GLU A 644 -22.66 45.87 31.37
CA GLU A 644 -22.71 45.84 29.91
C GLU A 644 -21.28 45.64 29.35
N THR A 645 -21.15 44.92 28.23
CA THR A 645 -19.84 44.61 27.65
C THR A 645 -19.33 45.78 26.82
N VAL A 646 -18.22 46.40 27.25
CA VAL A 646 -17.59 47.56 26.57
C VAL A 646 -16.44 47.16 25.65
N TRP A 647 -15.93 45.94 25.77
CA TRP A 647 -14.92 45.32 24.89
C TRP A 647 -14.89 43.79 25.13
N GLU A 648 -14.64 43.01 24.07
CA GLU A 648 -14.49 41.55 24.12
C GLU A 648 -13.40 41.12 23.13
N ALA A 649 -12.59 40.13 23.52
CA ALA A 649 -11.66 39.43 22.63
C ALA A 649 -11.72 37.92 22.86
N GLN A 650 -11.51 37.13 21.82
CA GLN A 650 -11.41 35.66 21.90
C GLN A 650 -9.96 35.21 21.74
N VAL A 651 -9.53 34.33 22.63
CA VAL A 651 -8.24 33.64 22.58
C VAL A 651 -8.51 32.28 21.94
N ALA A 652 -8.34 32.18 20.62
CA ALA A 652 -8.63 30.96 19.87
C ALA A 652 -7.69 29.82 20.31
N ASP A 653 -6.39 29.99 20.09
CA ASP A 653 -5.36 29.03 20.46
C ASP A 653 -4.87 29.24 21.90
N PRO A 654 -4.61 28.16 22.66
CA PRO A 654 -4.18 28.24 24.05
C PRO A 654 -2.73 28.76 24.14
N PRO A 655 -2.46 29.89 24.83
CA PRO A 655 -1.10 30.43 24.92
C PRO A 655 -0.18 29.51 25.71
N GLN A 656 1.07 29.38 25.24
CA GLN A 656 2.09 28.50 25.85
C GLN A 656 2.53 28.95 27.25
N SER A 657 2.41 30.24 27.56
CA SER A 657 2.65 30.82 28.88
C SER A 657 1.72 31.98 29.20
N HIS A 658 1.57 32.94 28.28
CA HIS A 658 0.57 34.01 28.36
C HIS A 658 0.15 34.53 26.98
N VAL A 659 -0.96 35.26 26.94
CA VAL A 659 -1.33 36.12 25.81
C VAL A 659 -1.48 37.57 26.30
N GLU A 660 -1.01 38.51 25.49
CA GLU A 660 -1.28 39.93 25.69
C GLU A 660 -2.47 40.38 24.85
N LEU A 661 -3.46 40.96 25.50
CA LEU A 661 -4.65 41.52 24.87
C LEU A 661 -4.62 43.04 25.02
N ASN A 662 -4.35 43.73 23.93
CA ASN A 662 -4.39 45.19 23.90
C ASN A 662 -5.83 45.67 23.67
N VAL A 663 -6.29 46.56 24.54
CA VAL A 663 -7.71 46.95 24.64
C VAL A 663 -8.02 48.16 23.76
N GLY A 664 -7.02 49.02 23.52
CA GLY A 664 -7.09 50.13 22.58
C GLY A 664 -6.60 49.81 21.15
N SER A 665 -6.02 48.62 20.92
CA SER A 665 -5.50 48.26 19.60
C SER A 665 -5.79 46.80 19.22
N ALA A 666 -6.39 46.61 18.05
CA ALA A 666 -6.80 45.31 17.52
C ALA A 666 -5.74 44.75 16.57
N ALA A 667 -5.42 43.46 16.69
CA ALA A 667 -4.63 42.77 15.68
C ALA A 667 -5.47 42.58 14.40
N ALA A 668 -4.86 42.86 13.25
CA ALA A 668 -5.51 42.75 11.94
C ALA A 668 -5.02 41.49 11.22
N SER A 669 -5.92 40.55 10.96
CA SER A 669 -5.64 39.33 10.21
C SER A 669 -5.66 39.56 8.70
N PHE A 670 -4.76 38.90 7.98
CA PHE A 670 -4.79 38.80 6.52
C PHE A 670 -5.57 37.57 6.05
N SER A 671 -6.06 37.62 4.80
CA SER A 671 -6.81 36.54 4.14
C SER A 671 -6.18 36.06 2.84
N GLN A 672 -5.44 36.93 2.15
CA GLN A 672 -4.77 36.65 0.89
C GLN A 672 -3.48 37.48 0.78
N ALA A 673 -2.46 36.93 0.14
CA ALA A 673 -1.27 37.65 -0.28
C ALA A 673 -1.04 37.43 -1.78
N SER A 674 -0.34 38.37 -2.43
CA SER A 674 0.09 38.25 -3.84
C SER A 674 1.32 39.12 -4.07
N ALA A 675 2.21 38.71 -4.97
CA ALA A 675 3.43 39.43 -5.32
C ALA A 675 3.75 39.30 -6.81
N ASP A 676 4.50 40.26 -7.35
CA ASP A 676 5.00 40.22 -8.74
C ASP A 676 6.08 39.16 -8.95
N PHE A 677 6.77 38.76 -7.87
CA PHE A 677 7.72 37.66 -7.82
C PHE A 677 7.79 36.99 -6.42
N SER A 678 7.96 35.67 -6.41
CA SER A 678 8.28 34.85 -5.24
C SER A 678 9.42 33.89 -5.57
N GLN A 679 10.39 33.75 -4.67
CA GLN A 679 11.42 32.71 -4.74
C GLN A 679 10.80 31.32 -4.55
N HIS A 680 11.31 30.29 -5.25
CA HIS A 680 10.82 28.92 -5.07
C HIS A 680 10.93 28.48 -3.59
N LYS A 681 9.80 28.02 -3.02
CA LYS A 681 9.54 27.68 -1.61
C LYS A 681 9.42 28.86 -0.62
N PHE A 682 9.49 30.10 -1.07
CA PHE A 682 9.33 31.30 -0.24
C PHE A 682 8.26 32.21 -0.87
N ASP A 683 7.04 31.69 -0.92
CA ASP A 683 5.90 32.42 -1.47
C ASP A 683 5.43 33.51 -0.51
N VAL A 684 4.83 34.58 -1.05
CA VAL A 684 4.30 35.69 -0.27
C VAL A 684 3.16 35.30 0.67
N SER A 685 2.43 34.19 0.40
CA SER A 685 1.46 33.64 1.36
C SER A 685 2.10 33.20 2.68
N ALA A 686 3.36 32.76 2.62
CA ALA A 686 4.13 32.27 3.77
C ALA A 686 4.68 33.39 4.66
N ALA A 687 4.33 34.66 4.38
CA ALA A 687 4.64 35.82 5.22
C ALA A 687 3.38 36.37 5.93
N ILE A 688 2.27 35.64 5.89
CA ILE A 688 1.00 35.94 6.60
C ILE A 688 0.32 34.66 7.14
N ASP A 689 1.05 33.55 7.25
CA ASP A 689 0.52 32.26 7.70
C ASP A 689 0.64 32.04 9.22
N GLY A 690 1.34 32.93 9.92
CA GLY A 690 1.60 32.87 11.35
C GLY A 690 2.84 32.07 11.75
N ASP A 691 3.54 31.40 10.82
CA ASP A 691 4.83 30.76 11.09
C ASP A 691 5.97 31.75 10.86
N ALA A 692 6.29 32.54 11.90
CA ALA A 692 7.48 33.38 11.92
C ALA A 692 8.81 32.58 12.00
N GLY A 693 8.82 31.29 11.65
CA GLY A 693 9.97 30.40 11.68
C GLY A 693 11.03 30.66 10.60
N ALA A 694 12.21 30.07 10.80
CA ALA A 694 13.35 30.24 9.89
C ALA A 694 13.23 29.48 8.55
N ALA A 695 12.14 28.74 8.33
CA ALA A 695 11.86 28.00 7.10
C ALA A 695 10.66 28.56 6.31
N SER A 696 9.90 29.51 6.88
CA SER A 696 8.78 30.19 6.24
C SER A 696 9.16 31.61 5.80
N GLY A 697 8.24 32.28 5.09
CA GLY A 697 8.39 33.66 4.65
C GLY A 697 8.48 33.90 3.13
N TRP A 698 8.38 35.16 2.75
CA TRP A 698 8.55 35.66 1.39
C TRP A 698 10.01 36.00 1.10
N ALA A 699 10.51 35.63 -0.08
CA ALA A 699 11.85 36.01 -0.57
C ALA A 699 11.84 36.27 -2.09
N VAL A 700 12.84 37.02 -2.59
CA VAL A 700 12.89 37.47 -4.00
C VAL A 700 14.12 36.98 -4.78
N GLY A 701 14.87 36.02 -4.24
CA GLY A 701 16.01 35.41 -4.93
C GLY A 701 15.56 34.53 -6.11
N PRO A 702 16.26 34.54 -7.27
CA PRO A 702 17.48 35.28 -7.59
C PRO A 702 17.23 36.67 -8.20
N ALA A 703 15.98 37.14 -8.29
CA ALA A 703 15.59 38.35 -9.00
C ALA A 703 15.91 39.65 -8.22
N THR A 704 17.05 39.73 -7.53
CA THR A 704 17.30 40.78 -6.53
C THR A 704 17.62 42.15 -7.12
N GLY A 705 18.04 42.29 -8.38
CA GLY A 705 18.48 43.57 -8.98
C GLY A 705 17.38 44.58 -9.32
N GLN A 706 16.22 44.54 -8.67
CA GLN A 706 15.02 45.31 -9.04
C GLN A 706 14.09 45.53 -7.83
N ALA A 707 13.05 46.34 -8.02
CA ALA A 707 11.94 46.44 -7.06
C ALA A 707 10.96 45.27 -7.22
N HIS A 708 10.32 44.90 -6.12
CA HIS A 708 9.20 43.94 -6.06
C HIS A 708 8.10 44.49 -5.16
N VAL A 709 6.89 43.97 -5.31
CA VAL A 709 5.68 44.45 -4.63
C VAL A 709 4.87 43.27 -4.11
N ALA A 710 4.55 43.28 -2.82
CA ALA A 710 3.54 42.42 -2.21
C ALA A 710 2.27 43.22 -1.88
N ILE A 711 1.09 42.67 -2.17
CA ILE A 711 -0.22 43.12 -1.66
C ILE A 711 -0.75 42.08 -0.70
N LEU A 712 -1.05 42.50 0.53
CA LEU A 712 -1.60 41.70 1.62
C LEU A 712 -3.02 42.19 1.94
N ARG A 713 -4.03 41.36 1.70
CA ARG A 713 -5.46 41.69 1.87
C ARG A 713 -5.94 41.35 3.27
N PHE A 714 -6.45 42.32 4.02
CA PHE A 714 -7.06 42.08 5.33
C PHE A 714 -8.34 41.24 5.21
N SER A 715 -8.61 40.39 6.20
CA SER A 715 -9.81 39.54 6.23
C SER A 715 -11.11 40.33 6.40
N GLN A 716 -11.02 41.53 6.98
CA GLN A 716 -12.08 42.54 7.06
C GLN A 716 -11.44 43.94 6.97
N PRO A 717 -12.18 45.00 6.58
CA PRO A 717 -11.64 46.36 6.56
C PRO A 717 -11.25 46.84 7.97
N VAL A 718 -10.08 47.46 8.10
CA VAL A 718 -9.51 47.94 9.38
C VAL A 718 -9.40 49.46 9.44
N ALA A 719 -9.08 50.03 10.61
CA ALA A 719 -9.13 51.46 10.90
C ALA A 719 -10.52 52.04 10.70
N SER A 720 -11.39 51.93 11.71
CA SER A 720 -12.77 52.43 11.68
C SER A 720 -12.90 53.95 11.46
N ARG A 721 -11.81 54.72 11.65
CA ARG A 721 -11.76 56.18 11.52
C ARG A 721 -10.44 56.66 10.90
N PRO A 722 -10.43 57.83 10.22
CA PRO A 722 -9.20 58.52 9.88
C PRO A 722 -8.40 58.90 11.14
N GLY A 723 -7.06 58.92 11.04
CA GLY A 723 -6.18 59.17 12.18
C GLY A 723 -6.14 58.01 13.19
N ALA A 724 -6.41 56.78 12.75
CA ALA A 724 -6.00 55.59 13.47
C ALA A 724 -4.51 55.31 13.20
N ALA A 725 -3.78 54.84 14.22
CA ALA A 725 -2.38 54.47 14.05
C ALA A 725 -2.26 52.99 13.68
N LEU A 726 -1.50 52.71 12.62
CA LEU A 726 -1.09 51.37 12.20
C LEU A 726 0.29 51.09 12.76
N LYS A 727 0.43 50.01 13.53
CA LYS A 727 1.71 49.43 13.94
C LYS A 727 1.95 48.18 13.11
N ILE A 728 2.97 48.22 12.26
CA ILE A 728 3.27 47.19 11.26
C ILE A 728 4.61 46.55 11.63
N SER A 729 4.62 45.24 11.83
CA SER A 729 5.79 44.46 12.25
C SER A 729 6.23 43.55 11.11
N LEU A 730 7.50 43.67 10.70
CA LEU A 730 8.13 42.88 9.64
C LEU A 730 9.19 41.96 10.27
N VAL A 731 8.84 40.70 10.52
CA VAL A 731 9.67 39.71 11.22
C VAL A 731 10.52 38.93 10.23
N GLN A 732 11.82 38.80 10.50
CA GLN A 732 12.82 38.30 9.55
C GLN A 732 13.73 37.29 10.26
N ASN A 733 13.31 36.01 10.31
CA ASN A 733 13.91 34.99 11.19
C ASN A 733 14.73 33.90 10.48
N TYR A 734 14.82 33.94 9.14
CA TYR A 734 15.54 32.97 8.30
C TYR A 734 17.03 32.75 8.69
N GLY A 735 17.67 33.76 9.28
CA GLY A 735 19.10 33.71 9.56
C GLY A 735 19.97 34.26 8.42
N GLY A 736 21.29 34.11 8.56
CA GLY A 736 22.24 34.41 7.48
C GLY A 736 22.21 35.86 6.97
N GLN A 737 21.75 36.82 7.78
CA GLN A 737 21.72 38.26 7.48
C GLN A 737 20.74 38.67 6.35
N HIS A 738 19.67 37.89 6.13
CA HIS A 738 18.64 38.12 5.10
C HIS A 738 17.58 39.16 5.48
N THR A 739 17.98 40.29 6.06
CA THR A 739 17.06 41.38 6.40
C THR A 739 16.74 42.29 5.21
N ILE A 740 15.59 42.95 5.20
CA ILE A 740 15.18 43.91 4.17
C ILE A 740 16.07 45.17 4.27
N GLY A 741 16.52 45.68 3.12
CA GLY A 741 17.41 46.83 3.01
C GLY A 741 16.70 48.16 2.82
N ARG A 742 15.67 48.20 1.98
CA ARG A 742 14.90 49.40 1.73
C ARG A 742 13.49 49.05 1.26
N PHE A 743 12.48 49.70 1.81
CA PHE A 743 11.08 49.39 1.53
C PHE A 743 10.15 50.58 1.76
N ARG A 744 8.95 50.53 1.19
CA ARG A 744 7.86 51.50 1.40
C ARG A 744 6.57 50.76 1.66
N LEU A 745 5.72 51.33 2.52
CA LEU A 745 4.40 50.80 2.86
C LEU A 745 3.32 51.73 2.32
N SER A 746 2.27 51.15 1.74
CA SER A 746 1.07 51.87 1.28
C SER A 746 -0.19 51.14 1.72
N ALA A 747 -1.31 51.84 1.88
CA ALA A 747 -2.62 51.29 2.24
C ALA A 747 -3.68 51.65 1.20
N ALA A 748 -4.68 50.78 1.00
CA ALA A 748 -5.81 51.02 0.10
C ALA A 748 -7.16 50.73 0.79
N THR A 749 -8.21 51.37 0.32
CA THR A 749 -9.61 51.20 0.79
C THR A 749 -10.52 50.56 -0.27
N VAL A 750 -9.93 49.91 -1.29
CA VAL A 750 -10.67 49.26 -2.38
C VAL A 750 -11.31 47.97 -1.85
N ALA A 751 -12.63 47.82 -1.95
CA ALA A 751 -13.36 46.67 -1.38
C ALA A 751 -12.86 45.29 -1.91
N ASP A 752 -12.43 45.25 -3.17
CA ASP A 752 -11.84 44.07 -3.82
C ASP A 752 -10.56 44.46 -4.57
N PRO A 753 -9.40 44.50 -3.88
CA PRO A 753 -8.13 44.80 -4.51
C PRO A 753 -7.69 43.56 -5.31
N LEU A 754 -7.47 43.76 -6.60
CA LEU A 754 -6.85 42.78 -7.49
C LEU A 754 -5.47 42.38 -6.96
N PRO A 755 -5.07 41.10 -7.10
CA PRO A 755 -3.73 40.65 -6.77
C PRO A 755 -2.68 41.34 -7.66
N VAL A 756 -1.43 41.37 -7.18
CA VAL A 756 -0.31 41.83 -8.00
C VAL A 756 -0.18 40.93 -9.24
N PRO A 757 -0.21 41.47 -10.48
CA PRO A 757 0.02 40.66 -11.66
C PRO A 757 1.50 40.20 -11.71
N PRO A 758 1.80 38.98 -12.21
CA PRO A 758 3.18 38.56 -12.43
C PRO A 758 3.93 39.57 -13.29
N ARG A 759 5.20 39.85 -12.97
CA ARG A 759 5.93 40.98 -13.57
C ARG A 759 5.92 41.02 -15.10
N SER A 760 5.98 39.86 -15.77
CA SER A 760 5.91 39.76 -17.24
C SER A 760 4.58 40.27 -17.82
N ILE A 761 3.47 40.16 -17.08
CA ILE A 761 2.18 40.74 -17.46
C ILE A 761 2.20 42.26 -17.24
N GLY A 762 2.79 42.73 -16.13
CA GLY A 762 3.00 44.16 -15.90
C GLY A 762 3.90 44.83 -16.94
N GLU A 763 4.93 44.13 -17.42
CA GLU A 763 5.80 44.57 -18.51
C GLU A 763 5.05 44.66 -19.85
N ILE A 764 4.17 43.71 -20.15
CA ILE A 764 3.28 43.75 -21.34
C ILE A 764 2.30 44.93 -21.26
N LEU A 765 1.67 45.14 -20.10
CA LEU A 765 0.72 46.24 -19.87
C LEU A 765 1.36 47.64 -19.91
N ALA A 766 2.69 47.73 -19.79
CA ALA A 766 3.44 48.97 -19.95
C ALA A 766 3.73 49.33 -21.43
N VAL A 767 3.48 48.41 -22.38
CA VAL A 767 3.63 48.66 -23.81
C VAL A 767 2.39 49.41 -24.34
N PRO A 768 2.54 50.53 -25.07
CA PRO A 768 1.41 51.23 -25.68
C PRO A 768 0.65 50.35 -26.68
N ALA A 769 -0.68 50.33 -26.60
CA ALA A 769 -1.53 49.54 -27.49
C ALA A 769 -1.34 49.94 -28.96
N GLY A 770 -0.58 49.13 -29.72
CA GLY A 770 -0.24 49.35 -31.12
C GLY A 770 1.23 49.11 -31.48
N GLU A 771 2.10 48.93 -30.48
CA GLU A 771 3.48 48.41 -30.65
C GLU A 771 3.56 46.88 -30.42
#